data_AF-A0A7K3L141-F1
#
_entry.id   AF-A0A7K3L141-F1
#
_cell.length_a   1.000
_cell.length_b   1.000
_cell.length_c   1.000
_cell.angle_alpha   90.00
_cell.angle_beta   90.00
_cell.angle_gamma   90.00
#
_symmetry.space_group_name_H-M   'P 1'
#
loop_
_entity.id
_entity.type
_entity.pdbx_description
1 polymer ?
#
loop_
_entity_poly.entity_id
_entity_poly.type
_entity_poly.pdbx_seq_one_letter_code
_entity_poly.pdbx_strand_id
1 'polypeptide(L)'
;MNTEKGGYRIDEALAAVDEASPGAVVMSRRSFAKFGAAVAAAAAMGTLGTYAFFTGTDRKENQVSVADNLNVKVVEPAWDPEASKNVVPGQHVPKDPRIRNLHDAIDGYLFVEIRVPTAVVSVYDPQTQTVLPAARTPLFSFDASEEWVVLQTFDDGDDVVWRFGWPEPIGPKSDTPPIFEEVVVANLAEEQGQAGKHVVGVTGYGIQSTGFSNCQNAWDAYKRQNGIGDGAPPAGVSAVTAGTLLKFVADTPPEVGDTLDGAEVTCVVPDVETGAAGCLSDTPGAIERVECLVPTAPEDTSDWFKDMSSCEAMDLSGLDTAGIKDSAGMFAGTTKLVEVTMSPAANPSILPEGFAAADGNIAYRRGDIYAIVVSRGSSDDAIYFERLLVEPKVGEIYRDLPISHVCKGIEDIQTPTWFPTYSFNIKKAQIVSAFAPKRTSNWFAQMSGVPLIEGLELIDMSKAIDVSRMFFNCSSLTSLDLSSWDMGQVANASQMFDGCWRLAAIDGLESWNVRSLEDATSMFGRAEALSSLDLSSWRMPNLTSATSMFYQCKALENIGNLSQWDMGQVANASQMFSGCKSLKALEGLPSWKTSALSSTRSMFENCSSLTSLDLSSWDMSSCKTMYWMFGRCTALTSIGDVSGWNTANTSDMTGTFCQCGSLECNCSSWPVGAVTSHSSFNENAYKVLPPSWAA
;
A
#
# COMPACT_ATOMS: atom_id res chain seq x y z
N MET A 1 -30.10 -17.50 58.28
CA MET A 1 -30.41 -16.10 57.94
C MET A 1 -31.26 -16.12 56.68
N ASN A 2 -32.44 -15.50 56.76
CA ASN A 2 -33.33 -15.02 55.68
C ASN A 2 -32.55 -14.39 54.49
N THR A 3 -32.98 -14.33 53.23
CA THR A 3 -34.30 -14.45 52.55
C THR A 3 -34.09 -14.46 51.01
N GLU A 4 -35.01 -15.10 50.27
CA GLU A 4 -35.45 -14.89 48.84
C GLU A 4 -34.44 -15.10 47.69
N LYS A 5 -34.62 -16.04 46.74
CA LYS A 5 -35.64 -16.33 45.69
C LYS A 5 -35.55 -15.46 44.42
N GLY A 6 -35.21 -16.12 43.30
CA GLY A 6 -35.46 -15.75 41.89
C GLY A 6 -34.56 -16.64 41.00
N GLY A 7 -35.01 -17.58 40.15
CA GLY A 7 -36.34 -17.90 39.64
C GLY A 7 -36.42 -17.57 38.15
N TYR A 8 -35.76 -18.35 37.28
CA TYR A 8 -36.14 -18.40 35.87
C TYR A 8 -37.22 -19.49 35.77
N ARG A 9 -38.47 -19.03 35.77
CA ARG A 9 -39.63 -19.81 35.37
C ARG A 9 -39.62 -19.80 33.85
N ILE A 10 -40.02 -20.89 33.24
CA ILE A 10 -40.70 -20.76 31.97
C ILE A 10 -42.06 -21.44 32.13
N ASP A 11 -43.14 -20.78 31.70
CA ASP A 11 -44.50 -21.23 31.95
C ASP A 11 -44.99 -22.19 30.83
N GLU A 12 -44.60 -23.45 31.03
CA GLU A 12 -45.19 -24.77 30.80
C GLU A 12 -45.69 -25.29 29.41
N ALA A 13 -45.14 -26.48 29.09
CA ALA A 13 -45.60 -27.55 28.17
C ALA A 13 -47.06 -28.00 28.36
N LEU A 14 -47.66 -28.69 27.36
CA LEU A 14 -48.05 -30.13 27.44
C LEU A 14 -48.96 -30.66 26.30
N ALA A 15 -48.57 -31.83 25.77
CA ALA A 15 -49.32 -33.08 25.46
C ALA A 15 -50.60 -33.04 24.56
N ALA A 16 -50.84 -33.84 23.51
CA ALA A 16 -50.50 -35.21 23.02
C ALA A 16 -51.80 -36.03 22.76
N VAL A 17 -51.72 -37.00 21.82
CA VAL A 17 -52.58 -38.23 21.65
C VAL A 17 -53.85 -38.02 20.76
N ASP A 18 -54.27 -38.82 19.75
CA ASP A 18 -54.08 -40.24 19.38
C ASP A 18 -54.54 -40.59 17.93
N GLU A 19 -54.14 -41.79 17.45
CA GLU A 19 -54.84 -42.74 16.53
C GLU A 19 -55.24 -42.33 15.08
N ALA A 20 -55.15 -43.14 14.01
CA ALA A 20 -54.98 -44.57 13.80
C ALA A 20 -54.52 -44.88 12.35
N SER A 21 -53.84 -46.03 12.18
CA SER A 21 -53.68 -46.81 10.93
C SER A 21 -55.06 -47.35 10.44
N PRO A 22 -55.28 -47.98 9.24
CA PRO A 22 -54.35 -48.87 8.50
C PRO A 22 -54.52 -48.99 6.96
N GLY A 23 -53.67 -49.84 6.34
CA GLY A 23 -53.94 -50.54 5.06
C GLY A 23 -52.86 -50.27 4.00
N ALA A 24 -51.79 -51.07 3.87
CA ALA A 24 -51.76 -52.39 3.18
C ALA A 24 -52.31 -52.27 1.73
N VAL A 25 -51.68 -52.66 0.63
CA VAL A 25 -50.89 -53.85 0.24
C VAL A 25 -50.35 -53.49 -1.17
N VAL A 26 -49.15 -53.86 -1.65
CA VAL A 26 -48.88 -54.99 -2.60
C VAL A 26 -47.59 -54.66 -3.37
N MET A 27 -46.68 -55.66 -3.40
CA MET A 27 -45.76 -56.13 -4.47
C MET A 27 -45.37 -55.16 -5.62
N SER A 28 -44.16 -55.15 -6.20
CA SER A 28 -43.32 -56.30 -6.57
C SER A 28 -41.95 -55.87 -7.15
N ARG A 29 -40.92 -56.67 -6.85
CA ARG A 29 -39.92 -57.26 -7.74
C ARG A 29 -39.32 -56.48 -8.96
N ARG A 30 -37.98 -56.42 -8.88
CA ARG A 30 -36.98 -56.97 -9.84
C ARG A 30 -36.55 -56.15 -11.07
N SER A 31 -35.26 -55.77 -10.98
CA SER A 31 -34.13 -56.13 -11.87
C SER A 31 -34.08 -55.61 -13.31
N PHE A 32 -32.96 -54.98 -13.66
CA PHE A 32 -32.13 -55.21 -14.87
C PHE A 32 -30.76 -54.54 -14.56
N ALA A 33 -29.65 -55.22 -14.26
CA ALA A 33 -28.79 -56.09 -15.09
C ALA A 33 -28.26 -55.34 -16.33
N LYS A 34 -26.97 -54.99 -16.42
CA LYS A 34 -25.85 -55.70 -17.09
C LYS A 34 -24.83 -54.59 -17.48
N PHE A 35 -23.52 -54.74 -17.74
CA PHE A 35 -22.57 -55.84 -17.96
C PHE A 35 -21.16 -55.20 -17.87
N GLY A 36 -20.16 -55.84 -17.26
CA GLY A 36 -19.05 -56.50 -17.97
C GLY A 36 -17.71 -55.83 -17.58
N ALA A 37 -16.56 -56.47 -17.43
CA ALA A 37 -16.09 -57.84 -17.64
C ALA A 37 -14.90 -58.04 -16.65
N ALA A 38 -14.81 -59.18 -15.95
CA ALA A 38 -13.81 -60.26 -16.16
C ALA A 38 -12.37 -59.77 -16.40
N VAL A 39 -11.35 -60.24 -15.67
CA VAL A 39 -10.70 -61.58 -15.76
C VAL A 39 -9.90 -61.79 -14.45
N ALA A 40 -10.20 -62.84 -13.65
CA ALA A 40 -9.47 -64.12 -13.51
C ALA A 40 -8.00 -63.96 -13.06
N ALA A 41 -7.39 -64.75 -12.17
CA ALA A 41 -7.61 -66.06 -11.56
C ALA A 41 -6.60 -66.13 -10.37
N ALA A 42 -6.44 -67.12 -9.49
CA ALA A 42 -6.94 -68.47 -9.28
C ALA A 42 -6.49 -68.91 -7.87
N ALA A 43 -7.27 -69.81 -7.27
CA ALA A 43 -6.85 -70.99 -6.46
C ALA A 43 -6.02 -70.75 -5.16
N ALA A 44 -6.17 -71.48 -4.06
CA ALA A 44 -6.72 -72.81 -3.84
C ALA A 44 -7.14 -73.01 -2.37
N MET A 45 -7.95 -74.05 -2.17
CA MET A 45 -8.61 -74.54 -0.96
C MET A 45 -7.64 -75.07 0.12
N GLY A 46 -8.05 -75.03 1.40
CA GLY A 46 -7.35 -75.75 2.48
C GLY A 46 -7.91 -75.57 3.89
N THR A 47 -8.97 -76.31 4.20
CA THR A 47 -9.45 -76.86 5.50
C THR A 47 -8.80 -76.46 6.84
N LEU A 48 -9.67 -76.07 7.78
CA LEU A 48 -9.77 -76.45 9.21
C LEU A 48 -8.52 -76.32 10.12
N GLY A 49 -8.60 -75.42 11.09
CA GLY A 49 -7.73 -75.46 12.28
C GLY A 49 -7.77 -74.19 13.12
N THR A 50 -8.72 -74.11 14.05
CA THR A 50 -8.77 -73.06 15.06
C THR A 50 -7.75 -73.36 16.16
N TYR A 51 -6.54 -72.79 16.14
CA TYR A 51 -5.76 -72.49 17.36
C TYR A 51 -4.75 -71.36 17.05
N ALA A 52 -4.80 -70.29 17.85
CA ALA A 52 -3.87 -69.17 17.82
C ALA A 52 -2.84 -69.32 18.96
N PHE A 53 -1.57 -68.92 18.75
CA PHE A 53 -0.69 -68.24 19.72
C PHE A 53 0.46 -67.48 18.99
N PHE A 54 0.72 -66.23 19.41
CA PHE A 54 1.50 -65.13 18.76
C PHE A 54 2.97 -65.04 19.21
N THR A 55 3.92 -64.47 18.41
CA THR A 55 5.18 -63.84 18.94
C THR A 55 6.03 -62.90 17.99
N GLY A 56 5.45 -61.93 17.23
CA GLY A 56 6.19 -60.78 16.58
C GLY A 56 7.05 -61.09 15.33
N THR A 57 7.41 -60.18 14.40
CA THR A 57 7.44 -58.70 14.27
C THR A 57 6.88 -58.28 12.90
N ASP A 58 6.02 -57.27 12.84
CA ASP A 58 6.29 -55.83 12.62
C ASP A 58 6.73 -55.48 11.18
N ARG A 59 5.75 -55.00 10.40
CA ARG A 59 6.00 -54.10 9.28
C ARG A 59 4.84 -53.10 9.23
N LYS A 60 5.11 -51.91 9.75
CA LYS A 60 4.23 -50.75 9.70
C LYS A 60 4.41 -50.05 8.35
N GLU A 61 3.42 -50.15 7.48
CA GLU A 61 3.27 -49.23 6.36
C GLU A 61 2.44 -48.03 6.86
N ASN A 62 3.12 -46.89 6.99
CA ASN A 62 2.47 -45.64 7.34
C ASN A 62 1.83 -45.07 6.07
N GLN A 63 0.51 -45.07 6.00
CA GLN A 63 -0.19 -44.08 5.18
C GLN A 63 -0.20 -42.76 5.95
N VAL A 64 0.36 -41.71 5.33
CA VAL A 64 0.24 -40.34 5.83
C VAL A 64 -0.92 -39.71 5.06
N SER A 65 -2.08 -39.57 5.71
CA SER A 65 -3.09 -38.60 5.30
C SER A 65 -2.82 -37.30 6.03
N VAL A 66 -2.91 -36.18 5.32
CA VAL A 66 -2.88 -34.85 5.95
C VAL A 66 -4.34 -34.50 6.25
N ALA A 67 -4.77 -34.93 7.43
CA ALA A 67 -6.08 -34.75 8.07
C ALA A 67 -7.24 -35.62 7.53
N ASP A 68 -7.73 -36.51 8.40
CA ASP A 68 -9.08 -37.06 8.32
C ASP A 68 -10.06 -36.04 8.95
N ASN A 69 -11.12 -35.67 8.23
CA ASN A 69 -12.08 -34.68 8.72
C ASN A 69 -12.91 -35.24 9.89
N LEU A 70 -13.06 -34.45 10.95
CA LEU A 70 -13.94 -34.76 12.07
C LEU A 70 -15.40 -34.69 11.62
N ASN A 71 -16.05 -35.84 11.49
CA ASN A 71 -17.48 -35.91 11.20
C ASN A 71 -18.30 -35.82 12.48
N VAL A 72 -19.28 -34.92 12.49
CA VAL A 72 -20.18 -34.72 13.63
C VAL A 72 -21.63 -34.86 13.18
N LYS A 73 -22.51 -35.19 14.12
CA LYS A 73 -23.96 -35.23 13.87
C LYS A 73 -24.70 -34.62 15.04
N VAL A 74 -25.62 -33.71 14.74
CA VAL A 74 -26.60 -33.26 15.73
C VAL A 74 -27.59 -34.39 15.97
N VAL A 75 -27.80 -34.72 17.24
CA VAL A 75 -28.77 -35.71 17.68
C VAL A 75 -29.69 -35.02 18.68
N GLU A 76 -31.00 -35.19 18.49
CA GLU A 76 -32.04 -34.64 19.36
C GLU A 76 -32.95 -35.80 19.80
N PRO A 77 -32.51 -36.68 20.72
CA PRO A 77 -33.28 -37.86 21.13
C PRO A 77 -34.69 -37.57 21.66
N ALA A 78 -34.91 -36.38 22.24
CA ALA A 78 -36.17 -35.92 22.77
C ALA A 78 -37.05 -35.19 21.74
N TRP A 79 -36.54 -34.90 20.53
CA TRP A 79 -37.31 -34.20 19.50
C TRP A 79 -38.35 -35.13 18.84
N ASP A 80 -39.62 -34.74 18.93
CA ASP A 80 -40.74 -35.36 18.23
C ASP A 80 -41.36 -34.36 17.23
N PRO A 81 -41.20 -34.58 15.90
CA PRO A 81 -41.74 -33.71 14.86
C PRO A 81 -43.27 -33.58 14.86
N GLU A 82 -44.00 -34.57 15.39
CA GLU A 82 -45.47 -34.56 15.41
C GLU A 82 -46.01 -33.84 16.65
N ALA A 83 -45.33 -33.98 17.79
CA ALA A 83 -45.64 -33.23 19.02
C ALA A 83 -45.36 -31.72 18.91
N SER A 84 -44.61 -31.32 17.88
CA SER A 84 -44.19 -29.93 17.62
C SER A 84 -45.11 -29.19 16.62
N LYS A 85 -46.29 -29.76 16.29
CA LYS A 85 -47.31 -29.11 15.44
C LYS A 85 -48.33 -28.37 16.31
N ASN A 86 -48.74 -27.18 15.87
CA ASN A 86 -49.75 -26.33 16.54
C ASN A 86 -49.37 -25.88 17.96
N VAL A 87 -48.10 -25.47 18.14
CA VAL A 87 -47.62 -24.96 19.44
C VAL A 87 -48.28 -23.62 19.80
N VAL A 88 -48.63 -23.43 21.08
CA VAL A 88 -49.29 -22.21 21.58
C VAL A 88 -48.30 -21.31 22.35
N PRO A 89 -48.59 -20.00 22.49
CA PRO A 89 -47.76 -19.09 23.29
C PRO A 89 -47.52 -19.62 24.71
N GLY A 90 -46.27 -19.55 25.18
CA GLY A 90 -45.84 -20.10 26.47
C GLY A 90 -45.47 -21.59 26.45
N GLN A 91 -45.89 -22.36 25.44
CA GLN A 91 -45.66 -23.80 25.44
C GLN A 91 -44.17 -24.17 25.42
N HIS A 92 -43.78 -25.09 26.31
CA HIS A 92 -42.47 -25.73 26.25
C HIS A 92 -42.49 -26.91 25.28
N VAL A 93 -41.48 -26.96 24.42
CA VAL A 93 -41.28 -27.98 23.40
C VAL A 93 -39.97 -28.71 23.71
N PRO A 94 -40.00 -30.01 24.04
CA PRO A 94 -38.80 -30.80 24.28
C PRO A 94 -37.89 -30.81 23.05
N LYS A 95 -36.63 -30.42 23.26
CA LYS A 95 -35.61 -30.37 22.23
C LYS A 95 -34.25 -30.42 22.95
N ASP A 96 -33.53 -31.55 22.82
CA ASP A 96 -32.29 -31.79 23.56
C ASP A 96 -31.07 -31.91 22.63
N PRO A 97 -30.69 -30.83 21.94
CA PRO A 97 -29.63 -30.91 20.95
C PRO A 97 -28.30 -31.28 21.59
N ARG A 98 -27.71 -32.36 21.07
CA ARG A 98 -26.38 -32.88 21.40
C ARG A 98 -25.58 -33.03 20.13
N ILE A 99 -24.26 -32.96 20.24
CA ILE A 99 -23.36 -33.24 19.12
C ILE A 99 -22.67 -34.57 19.37
N ARG A 100 -22.85 -35.50 18.44
CA ARG A 100 -22.13 -36.78 18.42
C ARG A 100 -20.86 -36.66 17.57
N ASN A 101 -19.72 -37.01 18.15
CA ASN A 101 -18.49 -37.27 17.38
C ASN A 101 -18.62 -38.63 16.67
N LEU A 102 -18.68 -38.61 15.34
CA LEU A 102 -18.82 -39.84 14.54
C LEU A 102 -17.47 -40.45 14.14
N HIS A 103 -16.35 -39.83 14.48
CA HIS A 103 -15.02 -40.35 14.14
C HIS A 103 -14.67 -41.58 14.99
N ASP A 104 -13.83 -42.47 14.45
CA ASP A 104 -13.42 -43.71 15.11
C ASP A 104 -12.22 -43.54 16.05
N ALA A 105 -11.44 -42.46 15.87
CA ALA A 105 -10.12 -42.33 16.51
C ALA A 105 -9.66 -40.90 16.90
N ILE A 106 -10.46 -39.85 16.67
CA ILE A 106 -10.04 -38.46 16.85
C ILE A 106 -10.94 -37.76 17.86
N ASP A 107 -10.33 -37.11 18.84
CA ASP A 107 -10.99 -36.21 19.79
C ASP A 107 -11.21 -34.84 19.15
N GLY A 108 -12.35 -34.22 19.40
CA GLY A 108 -12.71 -32.93 18.78
C GLY A 108 -13.35 -31.95 19.75
N TYR A 109 -13.07 -30.66 19.56
CA TYR A 109 -13.89 -29.58 20.10
C TYR A 109 -15.18 -29.50 19.28
N LEU A 110 -16.32 -29.51 19.96
CA LEU A 110 -17.64 -29.51 19.33
C LEU A 110 -18.33 -28.18 19.59
N PHE A 111 -18.95 -27.63 18.54
CA PHE A 111 -19.58 -26.32 18.54
C PHE A 111 -20.99 -26.42 18.01
N VAL A 112 -21.91 -25.68 18.60
CA VAL A 112 -23.30 -25.62 18.13
C VAL A 112 -23.68 -24.19 17.79
N GLU A 113 -24.40 -24.03 16.69
CA GLU A 113 -25.12 -22.81 16.37
C GLU A 113 -26.61 -23.07 16.54
N ILE A 114 -27.27 -22.25 17.35
CA ILE A 114 -28.70 -22.24 17.57
C ILE A 114 -29.25 -20.97 16.96
N ARG A 115 -30.19 -21.10 16.03
CA ARG A 115 -30.87 -20.00 15.36
C ARG A 115 -32.31 -19.96 15.83
N VAL A 116 -32.73 -18.84 16.40
CA VAL A 116 -34.11 -18.63 16.81
C VAL A 116 -34.73 -17.51 15.99
N PRO A 117 -35.83 -17.78 15.26
CA PRO A 117 -36.48 -16.79 14.44
C PRO A 117 -37.06 -15.66 15.29
N THR A 118 -37.01 -14.45 14.77
CA THR A 118 -37.55 -13.24 15.37
C THR A 118 -38.77 -12.75 14.59
N ALA A 119 -39.68 -12.06 15.27
CA ALA A 119 -40.77 -11.34 14.62
C ALA A 119 -41.07 -10.04 15.38
N VAL A 120 -41.65 -9.05 14.70
CA VAL A 120 -42.14 -7.83 15.36
C VAL A 120 -43.53 -8.13 15.93
N VAL A 121 -43.58 -8.33 17.24
CA VAL A 121 -44.77 -8.82 17.94
C VAL A 121 -44.91 -8.15 19.30
N SER A 122 -46.15 -8.00 19.77
CA SER A 122 -46.43 -7.56 21.13
C SER A 122 -46.42 -8.78 22.06
N VAL A 123 -45.72 -8.69 23.18
CA VAL A 123 -45.56 -9.80 24.14
C VAL A 123 -46.35 -9.49 25.41
N TYR A 124 -47.12 -10.45 25.89
CA TYR A 124 -47.77 -10.37 27.19
C TYR A 124 -46.76 -10.69 28.29
N ASP A 125 -46.54 -9.75 29.21
CA ASP A 125 -45.72 -9.98 30.40
C ASP A 125 -46.63 -10.45 31.56
N PRO A 126 -46.55 -11.73 31.96
CA PRO A 126 -47.39 -12.28 33.02
C PRO A 126 -47.04 -11.73 34.42
N GLN A 127 -45.87 -11.11 34.62
CA GLN A 127 -45.49 -10.53 35.92
C GLN A 127 -46.10 -9.13 36.12
N THR A 128 -46.14 -8.34 35.07
CA THR A 128 -46.69 -6.98 35.09
C THR A 128 -48.15 -6.92 34.65
N GLN A 129 -48.70 -8.02 34.11
CA GLN A 129 -50.03 -8.13 33.50
C GLN A 129 -50.28 -7.09 32.40
N THR A 130 -49.21 -6.62 31.75
CA THR A 130 -49.30 -5.65 30.64
C THR A 130 -48.86 -6.28 29.33
N VAL A 131 -49.49 -5.87 28.24
CA VAL A 131 -48.98 -6.12 26.89
C VAL A 131 -47.86 -5.12 26.62
N LEU A 132 -46.65 -5.62 26.41
CA LEU A 132 -45.52 -4.81 25.96
C LEU A 132 -45.75 -4.40 24.50
N PRO A 133 -45.37 -3.16 24.11
CA PRO A 133 -45.54 -2.69 22.75
C PRO A 133 -44.79 -3.57 21.74
N ALA A 134 -45.30 -3.66 20.51
CA ALA A 134 -44.72 -4.48 19.45
C ALA A 134 -43.23 -4.17 19.26
N ALA A 135 -42.38 -5.18 19.45
CA ALA A 135 -40.94 -5.10 19.31
C ALA A 135 -40.43 -6.38 18.64
N ARG A 136 -39.27 -6.28 17.99
CA ARG A 136 -38.61 -7.45 17.41
C ARG A 136 -38.19 -8.39 18.54
N THR A 137 -38.82 -9.55 18.60
CA THR A 137 -38.72 -10.49 19.72
C THR A 137 -38.39 -11.88 19.17
N PRO A 138 -37.44 -12.62 19.76
CA PRO A 138 -37.26 -14.04 19.49
C PRO A 138 -38.56 -14.81 19.75
N LEU A 139 -38.99 -15.63 18.79
CA LEU A 139 -40.21 -16.42 18.88
C LEU A 139 -40.07 -17.61 19.85
N PHE A 140 -38.84 -17.96 20.22
CA PHE A 140 -38.54 -19.00 21.19
C PHE A 140 -37.48 -18.52 22.19
N SER A 141 -37.50 -19.07 23.39
CA SER A 141 -36.44 -18.94 24.39
C SER A 141 -35.99 -20.31 24.86
N PHE A 142 -34.78 -20.43 25.39
CA PHE A 142 -34.26 -21.67 25.96
C PHE A 142 -33.26 -21.36 27.06
N ASP A 143 -33.18 -22.26 28.05
CA ASP A 143 -32.18 -22.18 29.11
C ASP A 143 -31.00 -23.08 28.76
N ALA A 144 -29.92 -22.48 28.26
CA ALA A 144 -28.70 -23.20 27.97
C ALA A 144 -28.03 -23.67 29.29
N SER A 145 -27.54 -24.91 29.30
CA SER A 145 -26.76 -25.48 30.39
C SER A 145 -25.51 -24.62 30.63
N GLU A 146 -25.26 -24.28 31.90
CA GLU A 146 -24.09 -23.49 32.34
C GLU A 146 -22.74 -24.15 32.01
N GLU A 147 -22.76 -25.45 31.67
CA GLU A 147 -21.56 -26.19 31.25
C GLU A 147 -21.07 -25.83 29.84
N TRP A 148 -21.91 -25.19 29.02
CA TRP A 148 -21.55 -24.74 27.67
C TRP A 148 -20.98 -23.32 27.68
N VAL A 149 -19.91 -23.09 26.92
CA VAL A 149 -19.30 -21.77 26.78
C VAL A 149 -19.99 -21.01 25.65
N VAL A 150 -20.59 -19.85 25.94
CA VAL A 150 -21.10 -18.93 24.92
C VAL A 150 -19.92 -18.26 24.22
N LEU A 151 -19.80 -18.48 22.90
CA LEU A 151 -18.71 -17.95 22.09
C LEU A 151 -19.11 -16.67 21.35
N GLN A 152 -20.36 -16.61 20.90
CA GLN A 152 -20.87 -15.48 20.14
C GLN A 152 -22.41 -15.44 20.20
N THR A 153 -22.96 -14.23 20.29
CA THR A 153 -24.38 -13.97 20.09
C THR A 153 -24.52 -12.77 19.18
N PHE A 154 -25.32 -12.88 18.12
CA PHE A 154 -25.62 -11.78 17.23
C PHE A 154 -27.00 -11.97 16.60
N ASP A 155 -27.48 -10.92 15.95
CA ASP A 155 -28.77 -10.88 15.28
C ASP A 155 -28.51 -10.66 13.79
N ASP A 156 -29.05 -11.53 12.93
CA ASP A 156 -28.84 -11.49 11.48
C ASP A 156 -30.06 -10.99 10.67
N GLY A 157 -31.05 -10.42 11.36
CA GLY A 157 -32.24 -9.82 10.73
C GLY A 157 -33.47 -10.73 10.73
N ASP A 158 -33.29 -12.03 10.57
CA ASP A 158 -34.37 -13.02 10.64
C ASP A 158 -34.30 -13.82 11.94
N ASP A 159 -33.09 -14.21 12.38
CA ASP A 159 -32.85 -14.98 13.60
C ASP A 159 -32.01 -14.21 14.62
N VAL A 160 -32.15 -14.56 15.90
CA VAL A 160 -31.06 -14.41 16.87
C VAL A 160 -30.24 -15.70 16.84
N VAL A 161 -28.93 -15.54 16.70
CA VAL A 161 -27.99 -16.64 16.55
C VAL A 161 -27.10 -16.71 17.78
N TRP A 162 -27.10 -17.88 18.45
CA TRP A 162 -26.18 -18.19 19.55
C TRP A 162 -25.22 -19.28 19.11
N ARG A 163 -23.93 -19.08 19.41
CA ARG A 163 -22.89 -20.07 19.18
C ARG A 163 -22.28 -20.49 20.50
N PHE A 164 -22.28 -21.80 20.77
CA PHE A 164 -21.70 -22.38 21.96
C PHE A 164 -20.59 -23.36 21.62
N GLY A 165 -19.60 -23.46 22.50
CA GLY A 165 -18.55 -24.48 22.45
C GLY A 165 -18.59 -25.34 23.71
N TRP A 166 -18.45 -26.65 23.55
CA TRP A 166 -18.21 -27.53 24.69
C TRP A 166 -16.76 -27.34 25.16
N PRO A 167 -16.52 -27.11 26.47
CA PRO A 167 -15.20 -26.67 26.97
C PRO A 167 -14.10 -27.72 26.82
N GLU A 168 -14.44 -29.01 26.76
CA GLU A 168 -13.47 -30.12 26.69
C GLU A 168 -13.54 -30.88 25.34
N PRO A 169 -12.47 -31.53 24.88
CA PRO A 169 -12.55 -32.39 23.70
C PRO A 169 -13.46 -33.61 23.93
N ILE A 170 -14.31 -33.93 22.95
CA ILE A 170 -15.16 -35.12 22.97
C ILE A 170 -14.50 -36.26 22.20
N GLY A 171 -14.33 -37.39 22.87
CA GLY A 171 -13.71 -38.59 22.30
C GLY A 171 -14.53 -39.26 21.19
N PRO A 172 -13.96 -40.26 20.50
CA PRO A 172 -14.60 -40.99 19.42
C PRO A 172 -15.95 -41.61 19.84
N LYS A 173 -16.94 -41.58 18.95
CA LYS A 173 -18.28 -42.18 19.17
C LYS A 173 -19.01 -41.71 20.43
N SER A 174 -18.64 -40.55 20.96
CA SER A 174 -19.22 -39.99 22.19
C SER A 174 -20.07 -38.76 21.88
N ASP A 175 -20.99 -38.45 22.79
CA ASP A 175 -21.92 -37.33 22.68
C ASP A 175 -21.56 -36.24 23.69
N THR A 176 -21.80 -34.98 23.34
CA THR A 176 -21.89 -33.92 24.35
C THR A 176 -23.12 -34.13 25.24
N PRO A 177 -23.13 -33.56 26.46
CA PRO A 177 -24.38 -33.25 27.14
C PRO A 177 -25.31 -32.39 26.26
N PRO A 178 -26.63 -32.38 26.53
CA PRO A 178 -27.55 -31.52 25.80
C PRO A 178 -27.24 -30.05 26.09
N ILE A 179 -27.48 -29.18 25.11
CA ILE A 179 -27.25 -27.73 25.29
C ILE A 179 -28.38 -27.12 26.11
N PHE A 180 -29.61 -27.53 25.84
CA PHE A 180 -30.81 -27.24 26.61
C PHE A 180 -31.73 -28.47 26.50
N GLU A 181 -32.76 -28.56 27.31
CA GLU A 181 -33.70 -29.70 27.29
C GLU A 181 -35.02 -29.37 26.57
N GLU A 182 -35.32 -28.08 26.45
CA GLU A 182 -36.55 -27.56 25.86
C GLU A 182 -36.37 -26.15 25.30
N VAL A 183 -37.26 -25.77 24.38
CA VAL A 183 -37.47 -24.40 23.95
C VAL A 183 -38.88 -23.97 24.33
N VAL A 184 -39.09 -22.68 24.57
CA VAL A 184 -40.38 -22.14 25.00
C VAL A 184 -40.85 -21.07 24.05
N VAL A 185 -42.07 -21.21 23.54
CA VAL A 185 -42.68 -20.27 22.60
C VAL A 185 -42.97 -18.93 23.28
N ALA A 186 -42.62 -17.82 22.64
CA ALA A 186 -42.87 -16.48 23.15
C ALA A 186 -44.37 -16.21 23.40
N ASN A 187 -44.68 -15.47 24.48
CA ASN A 187 -46.06 -15.21 24.90
C ASN A 187 -46.70 -14.05 24.10
N LEU A 188 -47.10 -14.30 22.85
CA LEU A 188 -47.60 -13.26 21.91
C LEU A 188 -49.03 -12.79 22.25
N ALA A 189 -49.31 -11.49 22.15
CA ALA A 189 -50.64 -10.91 22.33
C ALA A 189 -51.48 -10.96 21.02
N GLU A 190 -52.68 -11.56 21.07
CA GLU A 190 -53.71 -11.68 20.01
C GLU A 190 -53.23 -12.03 18.58
N GLU A 191 -53.39 -13.27 18.09
CA GLU A 191 -53.23 -13.82 16.71
C GLU A 191 -52.05 -13.33 15.82
N GLN A 192 -51.22 -12.40 16.27
CA GLN A 192 -50.12 -11.78 15.53
C GLN A 192 -48.93 -12.73 15.47
N GLY A 193 -48.49 -13.07 14.26
CA GLY A 193 -47.26 -13.84 14.04
C GLY A 193 -47.37 -15.36 14.22
N GLN A 194 -48.58 -15.93 14.36
CA GLN A 194 -48.77 -17.38 14.57
C GLN A 194 -48.96 -18.21 13.29
N ALA A 195 -49.16 -17.58 12.13
CA ALA A 195 -49.38 -18.29 10.87
C ALA A 195 -48.04 -18.57 10.17
N GLY A 196 -47.55 -19.81 10.26
CA GLY A 196 -46.36 -20.23 9.52
C GLY A 196 -45.63 -21.40 10.15
N LYS A 197 -44.69 -21.97 9.39
CA LYS A 197 -43.74 -22.97 9.90
C LYS A 197 -42.47 -22.22 10.30
N HIS A 198 -42.19 -22.14 11.59
CA HIS A 198 -40.97 -21.54 12.13
C HIS A 198 -39.96 -22.65 12.50
N VAL A 199 -38.68 -22.43 12.22
CA VAL A 199 -37.63 -23.43 12.41
C VAL A 199 -36.62 -22.91 13.42
N VAL A 200 -36.47 -23.59 14.56
CA VAL A 200 -35.31 -23.40 15.44
C VAL A 200 -34.17 -24.25 14.89
N GLY A 201 -33.26 -23.62 14.15
CA GLY A 201 -32.14 -24.28 13.50
C GLY A 201 -31.07 -24.67 14.52
N VAL A 202 -30.59 -25.92 14.44
CA VAL A 202 -29.44 -26.39 15.23
C VAL A 202 -28.41 -26.97 14.28
N THR A 203 -27.24 -26.36 14.22
CA THR A 203 -26.13 -26.80 13.38
C THR A 203 -24.93 -27.14 14.25
N GLY A 204 -24.41 -28.36 14.10
CA GLY A 204 -23.23 -28.83 14.83
C GLY A 204 -21.98 -28.78 13.97
N TYR A 205 -20.88 -28.28 14.54
CA TYR A 205 -19.55 -28.24 13.95
C TYR A 205 -18.56 -28.98 14.84
N GLY A 206 -17.48 -29.47 14.23
CA GLY A 206 -16.39 -30.12 14.94
C GLY A 206 -15.03 -29.63 14.44
N ILE A 207 -14.13 -29.35 15.36
CA ILE A 207 -12.72 -29.06 15.07
C ILE A 207 -11.87 -30.11 15.79
N GLN A 208 -10.94 -30.75 15.09
CA GLN A 208 -9.97 -31.66 15.72
C GLN A 208 -9.24 -30.97 16.88
N SER A 209 -9.07 -31.66 18.01
CA SER A 209 -8.49 -31.08 19.23
C SER A 209 -6.99 -30.77 19.11
N THR A 210 -6.29 -31.41 18.18
CA THR A 210 -4.83 -31.29 18.03
C THR A 210 -4.44 -29.86 17.63
N GLY A 211 -3.58 -29.22 18.43
CA GLY A 211 -3.06 -27.88 18.17
C GLY A 211 -3.80 -26.75 18.88
N PHE A 212 -4.85 -27.05 19.66
CA PHE A 212 -5.60 -26.05 20.41
C PHE A 212 -5.62 -26.38 21.91
N SER A 213 -5.51 -25.35 22.74
CA SER A 213 -5.49 -25.48 24.21
C SER A 213 -6.87 -25.45 24.86
N ASN A 214 -7.87 -24.92 24.16
CA ASN A 214 -9.27 -24.84 24.61
C ASN A 214 -10.20 -24.56 23.39
N CYS A 215 -11.51 -24.64 23.62
CA CYS A 215 -12.53 -24.43 22.58
C CYS A 215 -12.54 -23.01 21.99
N GLN A 216 -12.22 -21.97 22.78
CA GLN A 216 -12.16 -20.58 22.31
C GLN A 216 -11.03 -20.37 21.30
N ASN A 217 -9.84 -20.91 21.58
CA ASN A 217 -8.69 -20.80 20.68
C ASN A 217 -8.94 -21.55 19.36
N ALA A 218 -9.62 -22.69 19.42
CA ALA A 218 -10.07 -23.43 18.24
C ALA A 218 -11.10 -22.62 17.43
N TRP A 219 -12.05 -21.97 18.12
CA TRP A 219 -13.03 -21.09 17.51
C TRP A 219 -12.40 -19.85 16.84
N ASP A 220 -11.47 -19.18 17.50
CA ASP A 220 -10.79 -17.99 16.95
C ASP A 220 -9.88 -18.33 15.75
N ALA A 221 -9.30 -19.54 15.73
CA ALA A 221 -8.60 -20.04 14.56
C ALA A 221 -9.55 -20.32 13.40
N TYR A 222 -10.71 -20.93 13.67
CA TYR A 222 -11.78 -21.11 12.68
C TYR A 222 -12.29 -19.77 12.14
N LYS A 223 -12.47 -18.75 12.99
CA LYS A 223 -12.82 -17.38 12.57
C LYS A 223 -11.78 -16.77 11.63
N ARG A 224 -10.49 -16.88 11.97
CA ARG A 224 -9.38 -16.38 11.12
C ARG A 224 -9.27 -17.12 9.79
N GLN A 225 -9.51 -18.42 9.78
CA GLN A 225 -9.41 -19.25 8.57
C GLN A 225 -10.59 -19.03 7.61
N ASN A 226 -11.79 -18.78 8.13
CA ASN A 226 -13.02 -18.66 7.34
C ASN A 226 -13.54 -17.21 7.25
N GLY A 227 -12.75 -16.23 7.71
CA GLY A 227 -13.09 -14.81 7.63
C GLY A 227 -14.36 -14.43 8.40
N ILE A 228 -14.72 -15.16 9.46
CA ILE A 228 -15.96 -14.94 10.22
C ILE A 228 -15.77 -13.74 11.14
N GLY A 229 -16.36 -12.59 10.78
CA GLY A 229 -16.37 -11.37 11.58
C GLY A 229 -17.33 -11.44 12.77
N ASP A 230 -17.05 -10.63 13.79
CA ASP A 230 -17.94 -10.42 14.93
C ASP A 230 -19.07 -9.45 14.49
N GLY A 231 -20.24 -9.96 14.05
CA GLY A 231 -21.37 -9.15 13.53
C GLY A 231 -21.86 -8.02 14.47
N ALA A 232 -22.55 -6.95 14.05
CA ALA A 232 -23.36 -6.61 12.85
C ALA A 232 -23.55 -5.05 12.75
N PRO A 233 -24.31 -4.40 11.81
CA PRO A 233 -25.12 -4.86 10.66
C PRO A 233 -24.87 -4.00 9.34
N PRO A 234 -25.74 -3.95 8.28
CA PRO A 234 -25.40 -4.38 6.90
C PRO A 234 -25.36 -3.24 5.83
N ALA A 235 -24.75 -3.52 4.66
CA ALA A 235 -25.10 -2.83 3.41
C ALA A 235 -25.10 -3.81 2.21
N GLY A 236 -26.11 -3.67 1.35
CA GLY A 236 -26.47 -4.66 0.33
C GLY A 236 -25.67 -4.58 -0.97
N VAL A 237 -25.87 -5.57 -1.85
CA VAL A 237 -25.36 -5.61 -3.23
C VAL A 237 -26.45 -6.11 -4.18
N SER A 238 -26.58 -5.50 -5.36
CA SER A 238 -27.54 -5.84 -6.43
C SER A 238 -26.93 -6.78 -7.49
N ALA A 239 -27.70 -7.72 -8.03
CA ALA A 239 -27.29 -8.64 -9.12
C ALA A 239 -28.16 -8.47 -10.39
N VAL A 240 -27.56 -8.61 -11.57
CA VAL A 240 -28.14 -8.37 -12.92
C VAL A 240 -28.31 -9.70 -13.67
N THR A 241 -29.33 -9.87 -14.52
CA THR A 241 -29.48 -11.03 -15.44
C THR A 241 -29.64 -10.68 -16.93
N ALA A 242 -28.85 -11.39 -17.77
CA ALA A 242 -28.73 -11.34 -19.24
C ALA A 242 -30.03 -11.22 -20.04
N GLY A 243 -30.05 -10.51 -21.18
CA GLY A 243 -29.19 -10.73 -22.37
C GLY A 243 -28.08 -9.71 -22.64
N THR A 244 -26.92 -10.25 -23.05
CA THR A 244 -25.68 -9.58 -23.50
C THR A 244 -24.96 -8.67 -22.50
N LEU A 245 -24.92 -9.09 -21.23
CA LEU A 245 -23.75 -9.21 -20.34
C LEU A 245 -24.29 -9.84 -19.05
N LEU A 246 -23.63 -10.87 -18.50
CA LEU A 246 -24.11 -11.76 -17.43
C LEU A 246 -25.19 -12.80 -17.83
N LYS A 247 -24.81 -13.79 -18.65
CA LYS A 247 -25.60 -15.00 -18.94
C LYS A 247 -25.62 -15.96 -17.74
N PHE A 248 -26.74 -16.00 -17.01
CA PHE A 248 -27.05 -17.05 -16.04
C PHE A 248 -27.56 -18.28 -16.81
N VAL A 249 -26.93 -19.44 -16.60
CA VAL A 249 -27.43 -20.71 -17.16
C VAL A 249 -28.42 -21.30 -16.17
N ALA A 250 -29.65 -20.80 -16.19
CA ALA A 250 -30.85 -21.51 -15.79
C ALA A 250 -31.94 -21.16 -16.81
N ASP A 251 -32.82 -22.11 -17.14
CA ASP A 251 -33.80 -22.00 -18.24
C ASP A 251 -34.84 -20.85 -18.09
N THR A 252 -34.76 -20.06 -17.00
CA THR A 252 -35.59 -18.88 -16.71
C THR A 252 -34.77 -17.83 -15.94
N PRO A 253 -34.82 -16.53 -16.32
CA PRO A 253 -34.15 -15.47 -15.59
C PRO A 253 -34.81 -15.22 -14.23
N PRO A 254 -34.04 -14.84 -13.18
CA PRO A 254 -34.53 -14.49 -11.86
C PRO A 254 -35.22 -13.12 -11.87
N GLU A 255 -36.25 -13.00 -11.05
CA GLU A 255 -37.07 -11.81 -10.83
C GLU A 255 -36.56 -11.00 -9.63
N VAL A 256 -36.94 -9.72 -9.55
CA VAL A 256 -36.70 -8.91 -8.34
C VAL A 256 -37.34 -9.61 -7.15
N GLY A 257 -36.56 -9.93 -6.12
CA GLY A 257 -36.95 -10.73 -4.97
C GLY A 257 -36.42 -12.17 -4.97
N ASP A 258 -35.81 -12.64 -6.05
CA ASP A 258 -35.15 -13.95 -6.08
C ASP A 258 -33.82 -13.94 -5.31
N THR A 259 -33.41 -15.10 -4.80
CA THR A 259 -32.16 -15.25 -4.04
C THR A 259 -31.08 -15.93 -4.88
N LEU A 260 -29.93 -15.27 -5.05
CA LEU A 260 -28.72 -15.77 -5.72
C LEU A 260 -27.53 -15.72 -4.74
N ASP A 261 -26.90 -16.87 -4.47
CA ASP A 261 -25.76 -17.01 -3.54
C ASP A 261 -25.93 -16.28 -2.18
N GLY A 262 -27.17 -16.25 -1.67
CA GLY A 262 -27.51 -15.63 -0.39
C GLY A 262 -27.82 -14.13 -0.44
N ALA A 263 -27.88 -13.52 -1.62
CA ALA A 263 -28.28 -12.12 -1.83
C ALA A 263 -29.62 -12.04 -2.57
N GLU A 264 -30.48 -11.10 -2.15
CA GLU A 264 -31.77 -10.80 -2.81
C GLU A 264 -31.56 -9.88 -4.02
N VAL A 265 -32.13 -10.26 -5.17
CA VAL A 265 -32.10 -9.46 -6.39
C VAL A 265 -32.99 -8.22 -6.21
N THR A 266 -32.39 -7.06 -5.96
CA THR A 266 -33.12 -5.80 -5.70
C THR A 266 -33.45 -4.98 -6.95
N CYS A 267 -32.81 -5.27 -8.08
CA CYS A 267 -33.03 -4.58 -9.35
C CYS A 267 -32.59 -5.47 -10.52
N VAL A 268 -33.40 -5.55 -11.58
CA VAL A 268 -33.07 -6.24 -12.85
C VAL A 268 -33.12 -5.20 -13.98
N VAL A 269 -32.02 -5.02 -14.72
CA VAL A 269 -31.91 -4.03 -15.82
C VAL A 269 -32.06 -4.73 -17.17
N PRO A 270 -33.05 -4.36 -18.01
CA PRO A 270 -33.20 -4.96 -19.33
C PRO A 270 -32.31 -4.31 -20.40
N ASP A 271 -31.69 -5.17 -21.23
CA ASP A 271 -31.20 -4.99 -22.61
C ASP A 271 -30.50 -3.66 -23.00
N VAL A 272 -29.17 -3.72 -23.25
CA VAL A 272 -28.30 -2.58 -23.57
C VAL A 272 -27.95 -2.48 -25.07
N GLU A 273 -28.60 -3.23 -25.96
CA GLU A 273 -28.27 -3.18 -27.39
C GLU A 273 -28.56 -1.82 -28.09
N THR A 274 -29.17 -0.85 -27.41
CA THR A 274 -29.50 0.47 -28.00
C THR A 274 -28.72 1.67 -27.44
N GLY A 275 -27.67 1.46 -26.64
CA GLY A 275 -26.79 2.56 -26.22
C GLY A 275 -27.45 3.56 -25.25
N ALA A 276 -28.46 3.12 -24.51
CA ALA A 276 -29.11 3.89 -23.45
C ALA A 276 -29.26 3.06 -22.18
N ALA A 277 -28.18 2.42 -21.70
CA ALA A 277 -28.12 1.99 -20.31
C ALA A 277 -27.85 3.23 -19.46
N GLY A 278 -28.92 3.86 -18.98
CA GLY A 278 -28.79 4.64 -17.75
C GLY A 278 -28.24 3.70 -16.68
N CYS A 279 -27.22 4.15 -15.96
CA CYS A 279 -26.60 3.42 -14.87
C CYS A 279 -27.65 2.83 -13.91
N LEU A 280 -27.20 1.96 -13.01
CA LEU A 280 -27.80 1.73 -11.69
C LEU A 280 -28.10 3.10 -11.01
N SER A 281 -29.11 3.86 -11.44
CA SER A 281 -29.11 5.33 -11.26
C SER A 281 -29.54 5.76 -9.87
N ASP A 282 -30.03 4.83 -9.06
CA ASP A 282 -30.74 5.20 -7.84
C ASP A 282 -29.90 4.94 -6.58
N THR A 283 -28.86 4.08 -6.62
CA THR A 283 -28.00 3.76 -5.46
C THR A 283 -26.54 3.30 -5.76
N PRO A 284 -25.77 3.81 -6.76
CA PRO A 284 -24.38 3.36 -6.98
C PRO A 284 -23.51 3.41 -5.73
N GLY A 285 -23.67 4.48 -4.94
CA GLY A 285 -22.89 4.71 -3.72
C GLY A 285 -23.18 3.73 -2.58
N ALA A 286 -24.20 2.88 -2.67
CA ALA A 286 -24.48 1.86 -1.65
C ALA A 286 -23.81 0.50 -1.95
N ILE A 287 -23.27 0.31 -3.15
CA ILE A 287 -22.69 -0.96 -3.59
C ILE A 287 -21.32 -1.15 -2.92
N GLU A 288 -21.17 -2.19 -2.11
CA GLU A 288 -19.94 -2.47 -1.34
C GLU A 288 -18.98 -3.47 -2.02
N ARG A 289 -19.51 -4.33 -2.92
CA ARG A 289 -18.73 -5.36 -3.63
C ARG A 289 -19.29 -5.62 -5.03
N VAL A 290 -18.43 -5.99 -5.98
CA VAL A 290 -18.82 -6.41 -7.35
C VAL A 290 -18.21 -7.77 -7.65
N GLU A 291 -18.96 -8.66 -8.31
CA GLU A 291 -18.47 -9.94 -8.83
C GLU A 291 -18.97 -10.15 -10.26
N CYS A 292 -18.04 -10.36 -11.21
CA CYS A 292 -18.32 -10.49 -12.63
C CYS A 292 -18.13 -11.93 -13.09
N LEU A 293 -19.21 -12.56 -13.56
CA LEU A 293 -19.25 -14.01 -13.83
C LEU A 293 -19.23 -14.40 -15.33
N VAL A 294 -19.21 -13.45 -16.30
CA VAL A 294 -19.44 -13.74 -17.75
C VAL A 294 -18.66 -12.79 -18.70
N PRO A 295 -18.24 -13.21 -19.95
CA PRO A 295 -16.94 -12.83 -20.49
C PRO A 295 -16.93 -11.92 -21.73
N THR A 296 -17.73 -10.84 -21.83
CA THR A 296 -17.59 -9.91 -22.97
C THR A 296 -17.97 -8.48 -22.62
N ALA A 297 -17.00 -7.58 -22.51
CA ALA A 297 -17.26 -6.15 -22.40
C ALA A 297 -17.58 -5.49 -23.77
N PRO A 298 -18.42 -4.44 -23.81
CA PRO A 298 -18.57 -3.58 -24.99
C PRO A 298 -17.26 -2.84 -25.30
N GLU A 299 -17.18 -2.26 -26.50
CA GLU A 299 -16.02 -1.43 -26.86
C GLU A 299 -15.92 -0.17 -25.99
N ASP A 300 -17.03 0.32 -25.42
CA ASP A 300 -17.09 1.47 -24.52
C ASP A 300 -17.67 1.08 -23.15
N THR A 301 -16.85 1.24 -22.12
CA THR A 301 -17.13 0.91 -20.71
C THR A 301 -17.02 2.14 -19.80
N SER A 302 -17.02 3.36 -20.36
CA SER A 302 -16.74 4.61 -19.62
C SER A 302 -17.69 4.88 -18.44
N ASP A 303 -18.92 4.38 -18.49
CA ASP A 303 -19.93 4.57 -17.44
C ASP A 303 -20.10 3.37 -16.51
N TRP A 304 -19.33 2.29 -16.72
CA TRP A 304 -19.31 1.16 -15.79
C TRP A 304 -18.72 1.59 -14.45
N PHE A 305 -19.13 0.94 -13.36
CA PHE A 305 -18.70 1.12 -11.95
C PHE A 305 -18.61 2.55 -11.39
N LYS A 306 -19.11 3.53 -12.14
CA LYS A 306 -19.05 4.93 -11.79
C LYS A 306 -19.87 5.22 -10.53
N ASP A 307 -19.34 6.08 -9.67
CA ASP A 307 -19.94 6.54 -8.42
C ASP A 307 -20.22 5.43 -7.37
N MET A 308 -19.63 4.23 -7.54
CA MET A 308 -19.63 3.15 -6.52
C MET A 308 -18.70 3.48 -5.35
N SER A 309 -18.99 4.59 -4.66
CA SER A 309 -18.16 5.19 -3.61
C SER A 309 -18.02 4.35 -2.35
N SER A 310 -18.90 3.37 -2.11
CA SER A 310 -18.77 2.43 -0.99
C SER A 310 -18.08 1.11 -1.36
N CYS A 311 -17.78 0.88 -2.64
CA CYS A 311 -17.23 -0.39 -3.09
C CYS A 311 -15.77 -0.53 -2.65
N GLU A 312 -15.45 -1.59 -1.90
CA GLU A 312 -14.11 -1.86 -1.38
C GLU A 312 -13.38 -2.92 -2.21
N ALA A 313 -14.10 -3.85 -2.82
CA ALA A 313 -13.52 -4.91 -3.65
C ALA A 313 -14.36 -5.22 -4.90
N MET A 314 -13.69 -5.46 -6.02
CA MET A 314 -14.32 -5.91 -7.27
C MET A 314 -13.62 -7.16 -7.80
N ASP A 315 -14.36 -8.21 -8.10
CA ASP A 315 -13.87 -9.36 -8.84
C ASP A 315 -14.33 -9.27 -10.31
N LEU A 316 -13.40 -8.96 -11.20
CA LEU A 316 -13.55 -8.89 -12.64
C LEU A 316 -12.86 -10.06 -13.35
N SER A 317 -12.54 -11.14 -12.63
CA SER A 317 -11.83 -12.31 -13.18
C SER A 317 -12.61 -13.04 -14.28
N GLY A 318 -13.93 -12.93 -14.28
CA GLY A 318 -14.80 -13.44 -15.35
C GLY A 318 -14.90 -12.54 -16.59
N LEU A 319 -14.33 -11.33 -16.59
CA LEU A 319 -14.46 -10.35 -17.67
C LEU A 319 -13.37 -10.50 -18.75
N ASP A 320 -13.78 -10.70 -20.01
CA ASP A 320 -12.88 -10.53 -21.15
C ASP A 320 -12.73 -9.03 -21.47
N THR A 321 -11.51 -8.55 -21.38
CA THR A 321 -11.16 -7.15 -21.56
C THR A 321 -10.47 -6.87 -22.89
N ALA A 322 -10.27 -7.88 -23.75
CA ALA A 322 -9.55 -7.73 -25.01
C ALA A 322 -10.27 -6.83 -26.04
N GLY A 323 -11.59 -6.67 -25.92
CA GLY A 323 -12.44 -5.88 -26.83
C GLY A 323 -12.67 -4.42 -26.43
N ILE A 324 -12.23 -4.00 -25.23
CA ILE A 324 -12.48 -2.65 -24.70
C ILE A 324 -11.57 -1.65 -25.40
N LYS A 325 -12.16 -0.60 -25.99
CA LYS A 325 -11.45 0.51 -26.64
C LYS A 325 -11.52 1.80 -25.82
N ASP A 326 -12.61 2.02 -25.10
CA ASP A 326 -12.79 3.12 -24.17
C ASP A 326 -13.18 2.60 -22.78
N SER A 327 -12.33 2.87 -21.80
CA SER A 327 -12.57 2.61 -20.37
C SER A 327 -12.38 3.89 -19.55
N ALA A 328 -12.31 5.05 -20.20
CA ALA A 328 -12.05 6.32 -19.54
C ALA A 328 -13.28 6.74 -18.73
N GLY A 329 -13.20 6.60 -17.40
CA GLY A 329 -14.31 6.90 -16.48
C GLY A 329 -14.95 5.66 -15.83
N MET A 330 -14.56 4.46 -16.26
CA MET A 330 -15.05 3.16 -15.78
C MET A 330 -14.91 2.93 -14.26
N PHE A 331 -14.12 3.73 -13.55
CA PHE A 331 -13.99 3.65 -12.09
C PHE A 331 -14.12 5.02 -11.42
N ALA A 332 -14.61 6.03 -12.14
CA ALA A 332 -14.74 7.38 -11.60
C ALA A 332 -15.70 7.39 -10.40
N GLY A 333 -15.29 7.96 -9.27
CA GLY A 333 -16.12 8.01 -8.05
C GLY A 333 -16.05 6.76 -7.15
N THR A 334 -15.22 5.76 -7.45
CA THR A 334 -14.99 4.56 -6.62
C THR A 334 -14.02 4.81 -5.44
N THR A 335 -14.38 5.73 -4.53
CA THR A 335 -13.43 6.30 -3.55
C THR A 335 -12.91 5.32 -2.49
N LYS A 336 -13.62 4.22 -2.19
CA LYS A 336 -13.22 3.19 -1.23
C LYS A 336 -12.57 1.94 -1.83
N LEU A 337 -12.49 1.84 -3.16
CA LEU A 337 -12.00 0.63 -3.81
C LEU A 337 -10.54 0.38 -3.41
N VAL A 338 -10.24 -0.81 -2.87
CA VAL A 338 -8.91 -1.23 -2.41
C VAL A 338 -8.42 -2.51 -3.09
N GLU A 339 -9.32 -3.28 -3.70
CA GLU A 339 -8.98 -4.54 -4.37
C GLU A 339 -9.78 -4.69 -5.68
N VAL A 340 -9.09 -5.07 -6.75
CA VAL A 340 -9.67 -5.46 -8.04
C VAL A 340 -9.03 -6.77 -8.48
N THR A 341 -9.76 -7.87 -8.47
CA THR A 341 -9.30 -9.13 -9.06
C THR A 341 -9.60 -9.11 -10.55
N MET A 342 -8.62 -9.45 -11.39
CA MET A 342 -8.75 -9.46 -12.85
C MET A 342 -8.49 -10.87 -13.39
N SER A 343 -8.81 -11.12 -14.65
CA SER A 343 -8.36 -12.35 -15.29
C SER A 343 -6.86 -12.28 -15.59
N PRO A 344 -6.11 -13.41 -15.60
CA PRO A 344 -4.69 -13.41 -15.95
C PRO A 344 -4.40 -12.90 -17.37
N ALA A 345 -5.41 -12.84 -18.24
CA ALA A 345 -5.30 -12.35 -19.60
C ALA A 345 -5.76 -10.88 -19.75
N ALA A 346 -6.16 -10.22 -18.66
CA ALA A 346 -6.73 -8.90 -18.73
C ALA A 346 -5.69 -7.82 -19.10
N ASN A 347 -6.11 -6.83 -19.88
CA ASN A 347 -5.26 -5.69 -20.19
C ASN A 347 -5.04 -4.81 -18.94
N PRO A 348 -3.80 -4.65 -18.43
CA PRO A 348 -3.54 -3.87 -17.22
C PRO A 348 -3.93 -2.38 -17.34
N SER A 349 -4.05 -1.85 -18.55
CA SER A 349 -4.44 -0.46 -18.80
C SER A 349 -5.88 -0.12 -18.36
N ILE A 350 -6.69 -1.13 -18.08
CA ILE A 350 -8.07 -0.95 -17.60
C ILE A 350 -8.13 -0.74 -16.08
N LEU A 351 -7.06 -1.06 -15.35
CA LEU A 351 -7.06 -0.90 -13.89
C LEU A 351 -7.32 0.56 -13.48
N PRO A 352 -8.05 0.80 -12.37
CA PRO A 352 -8.23 2.15 -11.84
C PRO A 352 -6.89 2.82 -11.57
N GLU A 353 -6.85 4.14 -11.67
CA GLU A 353 -5.65 4.91 -11.35
C GLU A 353 -5.17 4.58 -9.92
N GLY A 354 -3.88 4.27 -9.77
CA GLY A 354 -3.30 3.86 -8.50
C GLY A 354 -3.42 2.37 -8.19
N PHE A 355 -4.03 1.53 -9.04
CA PHE A 355 -3.95 0.07 -8.90
C PHE A 355 -2.75 -0.50 -9.64
N ALA A 356 -2.14 -1.55 -9.08
CA ALA A 356 -1.07 -2.29 -9.73
C ALA A 356 -1.34 -3.79 -9.61
N ALA A 357 -1.13 -4.54 -10.70
CA ALA A 357 -1.21 -5.99 -10.69
C ALA A 357 -0.06 -6.57 -9.84
N ALA A 358 -0.39 -7.44 -8.88
CA ALA A 358 0.57 -8.28 -8.18
C ALA A 358 0.63 -9.67 -8.84
N ASP A 359 1.73 -10.41 -8.62
CA ASP A 359 1.89 -11.80 -9.08
C ASP A 359 0.70 -12.66 -8.60
N GLY A 360 -0.28 -12.93 -9.47
CA GLY A 360 -1.46 -13.74 -9.11
C GLY A 360 -2.84 -13.15 -9.42
N ASN A 361 -2.97 -12.18 -10.32
CA ASN A 361 -4.25 -11.68 -10.86
C ASN A 361 -5.10 -10.80 -9.93
N ILE A 362 -4.58 -10.47 -8.74
CA ILE A 362 -5.20 -9.49 -7.84
C ILE A 362 -4.45 -8.18 -7.97
N ALA A 363 -5.17 -7.11 -8.29
CA ALA A 363 -4.68 -5.74 -8.27
C ALA A 363 -5.16 -5.06 -6.99
N TYR A 364 -4.21 -4.57 -6.18
CA TYR A 364 -4.55 -3.79 -5.00
C TYR A 364 -4.45 -2.31 -5.32
N ARG A 365 -5.26 -1.49 -4.64
CA ARG A 365 -5.03 -0.05 -4.58
C ARG A 365 -3.68 0.15 -3.94
N ARG A 366 -2.74 0.66 -4.74
CA ARG A 366 -1.48 1.14 -4.23
C ARG A 366 -1.83 2.34 -3.34
N GLY A 367 -1.55 2.23 -2.04
CA GLY A 367 -1.71 3.38 -1.14
C GLY A 367 -0.97 4.59 -1.68
N ASP A 368 -1.45 5.78 -1.34
CA ASP A 368 -0.83 7.03 -1.75
C ASP A 368 0.43 7.28 -0.90
N ILE A 369 1.45 7.92 -1.46
CA ILE A 369 2.61 8.36 -0.68
C ILE A 369 2.30 9.74 -0.09
N TYR A 370 2.51 9.84 1.22
CA TYR A 370 2.35 11.06 1.99
C TYR A 370 3.67 11.51 2.61
N ALA A 371 3.89 12.83 2.63
CA ALA A 371 4.82 13.45 3.56
C ALA A 371 4.05 13.90 4.79
N ILE A 372 4.36 13.32 5.94
CA ILE A 372 3.64 13.49 7.21
C ILE A 372 4.58 14.20 8.18
N VAL A 373 4.23 15.41 8.58
CA VAL A 373 4.93 16.15 9.63
C VAL A 373 4.21 15.90 10.94
N VAL A 374 4.96 15.51 11.96
CA VAL A 374 4.48 15.37 13.34
C VAL A 374 5.23 16.31 14.25
N SER A 375 4.52 16.84 15.25
CA SER A 375 5.05 17.87 16.14
C SER A 375 4.49 17.75 17.55
N ARG A 376 5.26 18.17 18.57
CA ARG A 376 4.75 18.40 19.94
C ARG A 376 4.53 19.89 20.25
N GLY A 377 4.60 20.77 19.26
CA GLY A 377 4.62 22.22 19.45
C GLY A 377 5.97 22.76 19.94
N SER A 378 7.03 21.95 19.85
CA SER A 378 8.42 22.30 20.15
C SER A 378 9.28 22.21 18.88
N SER A 379 10.50 22.77 18.92
CA SER A 379 11.46 22.77 17.81
C SER A 379 12.10 21.40 17.50
N ASP A 380 11.32 20.32 17.59
CA ASP A 380 11.78 18.92 17.53
C ASP A 380 10.89 18.09 16.59
N ASP A 381 10.46 18.71 15.50
CA ASP A 381 9.52 18.12 14.55
C ASP A 381 10.17 16.98 13.76
N ALA A 382 9.36 16.04 13.28
CA ALA A 382 9.81 14.97 12.42
C ALA A 382 8.96 14.91 11.15
N ILE A 383 9.57 14.51 10.03
CA ILE A 383 8.89 14.26 8.75
C ILE A 383 9.09 12.82 8.30
N TYR A 384 8.00 12.19 7.87
CA TYR A 384 7.97 10.81 7.39
C TYR A 384 7.40 10.76 5.98
N PHE A 385 8.04 9.98 5.10
CA PHE A 385 7.55 9.71 3.75
C PHE A 385 7.04 8.27 3.70
N GLU A 386 5.73 8.07 3.78
CA GLU A 386 5.12 6.75 3.95
C GLU A 386 3.94 6.53 3.00
N ARG A 387 3.79 5.28 2.54
CA ARG A 387 2.67 4.84 1.72
C ARG A 387 1.53 4.40 2.61
N LEU A 388 0.37 5.04 2.49
CA LEU A 388 -0.81 4.73 3.30
C LEU A 388 -2.04 4.59 2.42
N LEU A 389 -2.92 3.65 2.78
CA LEU A 389 -4.19 3.43 2.07
C LEU A 389 -5.21 4.54 2.35
N VAL A 390 -5.16 5.10 3.56
CA VAL A 390 -6.05 6.15 4.03
C VAL A 390 -5.22 7.38 4.35
N GLU A 391 -5.69 8.54 3.89
CA GLU A 391 -5.04 9.82 4.16
C GLU A 391 -5.03 10.11 5.67
N PRO A 392 -3.84 10.31 6.27
CA PRO A 392 -3.75 10.70 7.67
C PRO A 392 -4.37 12.07 7.90
N LYS A 393 -5.00 12.29 9.05
CA LYS A 393 -5.61 13.58 9.39
C LYS A 393 -4.76 14.35 10.39
N VAL A 394 -4.67 15.67 10.16
CA VAL A 394 -4.04 16.58 11.12
C VAL A 394 -4.72 16.43 12.49
N GLY A 395 -3.91 16.29 13.55
CA GLY A 395 -4.37 16.02 14.91
C GLY A 395 -4.40 14.55 15.31
N GLU A 396 -4.40 13.60 14.36
CA GLU A 396 -4.27 12.17 14.68
C GLU A 396 -2.88 11.85 15.23
N ILE A 397 -2.80 10.82 16.08
CA ILE A 397 -1.51 10.34 16.60
C ILE A 397 -0.86 9.43 15.57
N TYR A 398 0.35 9.77 15.19
CA TYR A 398 1.19 8.98 14.30
C TYR A 398 2.61 8.91 14.87
N ARG A 399 3.10 7.69 15.12
CA ARG A 399 4.40 7.43 15.77
C ARG A 399 4.58 8.26 17.05
N ASP A 400 3.60 8.16 17.95
CA ASP A 400 3.56 8.79 19.30
C ASP A 400 3.49 10.33 19.32
N LEU A 401 3.24 10.96 18.17
CA LEU A 401 3.17 12.40 18.02
C LEU A 401 1.92 12.80 17.22
N PRO A 402 1.28 13.93 17.54
CA PRO A 402 0.18 14.41 16.72
C PRO A 402 0.71 14.93 15.38
N ILE A 403 -0.01 14.58 14.31
CA ILE A 403 0.23 15.09 12.96
C ILE A 403 -0.06 16.59 12.94
N SER A 404 0.93 17.38 12.53
CA SER A 404 0.80 18.83 12.33
C SER A 404 0.55 19.19 10.87
N HIS A 405 1.03 18.37 9.93
CA HIS A 405 0.86 18.60 8.50
C HIS A 405 0.88 17.30 7.70
N VAL A 406 0.09 17.24 6.64
CA VAL A 406 0.08 16.12 5.68
C VAL A 406 0.14 16.69 4.28
N CYS A 407 0.98 16.10 3.44
CA CYS A 407 1.05 16.42 2.03
C CYS A 407 0.92 15.13 1.21
N LYS A 408 -0.13 15.07 0.39
CA LYS A 408 -0.35 14.01 -0.61
C LYS A 408 0.35 14.37 -1.93
N GLY A 409 0.50 13.39 -2.83
CA GLY A 409 0.86 13.62 -4.23
C GLY A 409 2.32 14.02 -4.42
N ILE A 410 3.18 13.64 -3.48
CA ILE A 410 4.57 14.09 -3.47
C ILE A 410 5.41 13.50 -4.61
N GLU A 411 4.92 12.46 -5.30
CA GLU A 411 5.59 11.85 -6.46
C GLU A 411 5.73 12.83 -7.66
N ASP A 412 4.93 13.89 -7.76
CA ASP A 412 5.06 14.90 -8.84
C ASP A 412 4.74 16.32 -8.35
N ILE A 413 5.11 16.63 -7.10
CA ILE A 413 4.83 17.95 -6.52
C ILE A 413 5.89 18.97 -6.94
N GLN A 414 5.44 20.11 -7.46
CA GLN A 414 6.36 21.18 -7.86
C GLN A 414 6.90 21.96 -6.64
N THR A 415 6.07 22.18 -5.62
CA THR A 415 6.45 22.89 -4.39
C THR A 415 5.91 22.13 -3.18
N PRO A 416 6.78 21.47 -2.38
CA PRO A 416 6.33 20.75 -1.19
C PRO A 416 5.69 21.70 -0.18
N THR A 417 4.46 21.40 0.24
CA THR A 417 3.67 22.29 1.11
C THR A 417 4.24 22.41 2.53
N TRP A 418 5.05 21.45 2.96
CA TRP A 418 5.74 21.53 4.25
C TRP A 418 6.91 22.52 4.24
N PHE A 419 7.50 22.77 3.06
CA PHE A 419 8.79 23.44 2.96
C PHE A 419 8.80 24.85 3.59
N PRO A 420 7.85 25.76 3.27
CA PRO A 420 7.90 27.14 3.76
C PRO A 420 7.65 27.29 5.26
N THR A 421 6.95 26.34 5.88
CA THR A 421 6.40 26.48 7.23
C THR A 421 7.12 25.61 8.25
N TYR A 422 7.42 24.36 7.90
CA TYR A 422 7.84 23.35 8.89
C TYR A 422 9.33 23.04 8.85
N SER A 423 10.01 23.21 7.70
CA SER A 423 11.39 22.73 7.50
C SER A 423 12.40 23.15 8.56
N PHE A 424 12.32 24.40 9.05
CA PHE A 424 13.27 24.93 10.02
C PHE A 424 13.23 24.20 11.38
N ASN A 425 12.09 23.64 11.75
CA ASN A 425 11.88 22.97 13.03
C ASN A 425 12.14 21.47 12.97
N ILE A 426 12.25 20.89 11.78
CA ILE A 426 12.46 19.46 11.59
C ILE A 426 13.87 19.06 12.07
N LYS A 427 13.93 18.05 12.94
CA LYS A 427 15.15 17.43 13.50
C LYS A 427 15.33 15.97 13.09
N LYS A 428 14.27 15.33 12.58
CA LYS A 428 14.32 13.98 12.01
C LYS A 428 13.59 13.93 10.67
N ALA A 429 14.21 13.32 9.66
CA ALA A 429 13.58 13.03 8.38
C ALA A 429 13.81 11.56 8.02
N GLN A 430 12.73 10.85 7.66
CA GLN A 430 12.78 9.42 7.38
C GLN A 430 11.88 9.06 6.20
N ILE A 431 12.44 8.32 5.25
CA ILE A 431 11.70 7.66 4.20
C ILE A 431 11.36 6.25 4.68
N VAL A 432 10.08 5.90 4.64
CA VAL A 432 9.55 4.63 5.17
C VAL A 432 9.10 3.70 4.06
N SER A 433 8.59 4.24 2.95
CA SER A 433 8.08 3.45 1.84
C SER A 433 8.76 3.81 0.53
N ALA A 434 8.97 2.82 -0.33
CA ALA A 434 9.56 3.02 -1.64
C ALA A 434 8.61 3.71 -2.62
N PHE A 435 9.16 4.62 -3.42
CA PHE A 435 8.43 5.42 -4.40
C PHE A 435 9.36 6.10 -5.41
N ALA A 436 8.80 6.54 -6.53
CA ALA A 436 9.55 7.07 -7.68
C ALA A 436 9.08 8.48 -8.04
N PRO A 437 9.66 9.54 -7.44
CA PRO A 437 9.25 10.91 -7.73
C PRO A 437 9.81 11.44 -9.06
N LYS A 438 9.04 12.30 -9.73
CA LYS A 438 9.53 13.12 -10.85
C LYS A 438 10.21 14.40 -10.38
N ARG A 439 9.78 14.96 -9.25
CA ARG A 439 10.31 16.21 -8.69
C ARG A 439 10.54 16.06 -7.20
N THR A 440 11.75 16.36 -6.75
CA THR A 440 12.14 16.34 -5.34
C THR A 440 12.61 17.71 -4.84
N SER A 441 12.29 18.75 -5.59
CA SER A 441 12.78 20.09 -5.30
C SER A 441 12.31 20.58 -3.92
N ASN A 442 13.25 21.13 -3.16
CA ASN A 442 13.06 21.60 -1.79
C ASN A 442 12.57 20.55 -0.75
N TRP A 443 12.60 19.24 -1.02
CA TRP A 443 12.05 18.25 -0.08
C TRP A 443 12.67 18.29 1.32
N PHE A 444 13.99 18.42 1.42
CA PHE A 444 14.73 18.52 2.68
C PHE A 444 15.30 19.91 2.95
N ALA A 445 15.03 20.87 2.06
CA ALA A 445 15.57 22.21 2.16
C ALA A 445 15.27 22.85 3.51
N GLN A 446 16.28 23.50 4.10
CA GLN A 446 16.23 24.25 5.36
C GLN A 446 15.98 23.40 6.60
N MET A 447 16.04 22.06 6.50
CA MET A 447 16.06 21.14 7.64
C MET A 447 17.41 21.21 8.38
N SER A 448 17.67 22.37 8.98
CA SER A 448 18.98 22.75 9.53
C SER A 448 19.39 21.98 10.77
N GLY A 449 18.46 21.24 11.39
CA GLY A 449 18.71 20.41 12.57
C GLY A 449 18.70 18.90 12.31
N VAL A 450 18.63 18.46 11.05
CA VAL A 450 18.69 17.04 10.67
C VAL A 450 20.15 16.66 10.36
N PRO A 451 20.79 15.81 11.17
CA PRO A 451 22.18 15.39 10.92
C PRO A 451 22.32 14.24 9.91
N LEU A 452 21.24 13.47 9.72
CA LEU A 452 21.13 12.29 8.87
C LEU A 452 19.68 12.14 8.38
N ILE A 453 19.51 11.73 7.13
CA ILE A 453 18.20 11.39 6.55
C ILE A 453 18.19 9.87 6.32
N GLU A 454 17.23 9.19 6.93
CA GLU A 454 17.11 7.73 6.87
C GLU A 454 16.24 7.30 5.67
N GLY A 455 16.61 6.20 4.99
CA GLY A 455 15.78 5.61 3.94
C GLY A 455 15.94 6.21 2.53
N LEU A 456 17.01 6.98 2.27
CA LEU A 456 17.26 7.57 0.94
C LEU A 456 17.35 6.52 -0.17
N GLU A 457 17.73 5.28 0.18
CA GLU A 457 17.77 4.12 -0.72
C GLU A 457 16.39 3.68 -1.23
N LEU A 458 15.32 4.11 -0.56
CA LEU A 458 13.93 3.81 -0.93
C LEU A 458 13.37 4.79 -1.98
N ILE A 459 14.11 5.85 -2.32
CA ILE A 459 13.72 6.80 -3.36
C ILE A 459 14.30 6.33 -4.70
N ASP A 460 13.41 5.94 -5.62
CA ASP A 460 13.77 5.61 -7.01
C ASP A 460 13.86 6.88 -7.85
N MET A 461 15.09 7.34 -8.12
CA MET A 461 15.36 8.56 -8.86
C MET A 461 15.32 8.39 -10.39
N SER A 462 15.04 7.18 -10.91
CA SER A 462 15.07 6.91 -12.37
C SER A 462 14.11 7.78 -13.20
N LYS A 463 13.09 8.37 -12.56
CA LYS A 463 12.11 9.27 -13.18
C LYS A 463 12.30 10.75 -12.81
N ALA A 464 13.24 11.06 -11.93
CA ALA A 464 13.43 12.42 -11.43
C ALA A 464 14.01 13.33 -12.53
N ILE A 465 13.36 14.47 -12.73
CA ILE A 465 13.80 15.51 -13.68
C ILE A 465 14.34 16.75 -12.97
N ASP A 466 13.94 16.97 -11.72
CA ASP A 466 14.25 18.17 -10.95
C ASP A 466 14.52 17.80 -9.49
N VAL A 467 15.78 17.94 -9.09
CA VAL A 467 16.29 17.74 -7.72
C VAL A 467 16.81 19.05 -7.12
N SER A 468 16.40 20.18 -7.72
CA SER A 468 16.90 21.49 -7.32
C SER A 468 16.60 21.78 -5.85
N ARG A 469 17.59 22.32 -5.15
CA ARG A 469 17.48 22.71 -3.75
C ARG A 469 17.07 21.57 -2.81
N MET A 470 17.16 20.29 -3.20
CA MET A 470 16.64 19.17 -2.40
C MET A 470 17.19 19.16 -0.97
N PHE A 471 18.48 19.45 -0.78
CA PHE A 471 19.15 19.57 0.53
C PHE A 471 19.62 21.00 0.83
N PHE A 472 19.04 22.01 0.18
CA PHE A 472 19.46 23.41 0.34
C PHE A 472 19.45 23.85 1.82
N ASN A 473 20.55 24.36 2.35
CA ASN A 473 20.72 24.76 3.74
C ASN A 473 20.41 23.66 4.78
N CYS A 474 20.66 22.38 4.45
CA CYS A 474 20.72 21.27 5.42
C CYS A 474 21.98 21.38 6.29
N SER A 475 21.96 22.36 7.18
CA SER A 475 23.12 22.91 7.87
C SER A 475 23.77 21.93 8.89
N SER A 476 23.02 20.94 9.39
CA SER A 476 23.54 19.90 10.29
C SER A 476 23.96 18.61 9.60
N LEU A 477 23.63 18.44 8.31
CA LEU A 477 23.89 17.21 7.56
C LEU A 477 25.39 16.98 7.41
N THR A 478 25.85 15.76 7.70
CA THR A 478 27.29 15.43 7.74
C THR A 478 27.74 14.50 6.62
N SER A 479 26.87 13.58 6.20
CA SER A 479 27.11 12.67 5.09
C SER A 479 25.81 12.31 4.38
N LEU A 480 25.93 11.88 3.13
CA LEU A 480 24.83 11.33 2.33
C LEU A 480 25.33 10.11 1.57
N ASP A 481 24.53 9.04 1.55
CA ASP A 481 24.71 7.91 0.64
C ASP A 481 23.64 8.00 -0.45
N LEU A 482 24.08 8.27 -1.68
CA LEU A 482 23.24 8.40 -2.86
C LEU A 482 23.61 7.34 -3.91
N SER A 483 24.23 6.22 -3.48
CA SER A 483 24.72 5.16 -4.36
C SER A 483 23.63 4.42 -5.13
N SER A 484 22.38 4.44 -4.65
CA SER A 484 21.23 3.84 -5.33
C SER A 484 20.56 4.75 -6.36
N TRP A 485 20.98 6.01 -6.47
CA TRP A 485 20.27 7.01 -7.27
C TRP A 485 20.69 6.99 -8.74
N ASP A 486 19.69 6.78 -9.62
CA ASP A 486 19.84 7.01 -11.06
C ASP A 486 19.52 8.47 -11.39
N MET A 487 20.53 9.21 -11.85
CA MET A 487 20.43 10.63 -12.22
C MET A 487 20.26 10.84 -13.73
N GLY A 488 20.00 9.77 -14.49
CA GLY A 488 19.96 9.76 -15.95
C GLY A 488 18.98 10.74 -16.59
N GLN A 489 17.89 11.08 -15.89
CA GLN A 489 16.83 11.97 -16.38
C GLN A 489 16.88 13.37 -15.76
N VAL A 490 17.77 13.61 -14.78
CA VAL A 490 17.79 14.86 -14.03
C VAL A 490 18.33 15.99 -14.91
N ALA A 491 17.49 16.99 -15.16
CA ALA A 491 17.84 18.19 -15.91
C ALA A 491 18.27 19.35 -15.00
N ASN A 492 17.73 19.42 -13.78
CA ASN A 492 18.03 20.52 -12.84
C ASN A 492 18.50 19.98 -11.48
N ALA A 493 19.75 20.27 -11.13
CA ALA A 493 20.34 20.01 -9.81
C ALA A 493 20.85 21.29 -9.13
N SER A 494 20.33 22.45 -9.54
CA SER A 494 20.73 23.75 -9.00
C SER A 494 20.52 23.79 -7.48
N GLN A 495 21.54 24.28 -6.76
CA GLN A 495 21.54 24.46 -5.31
C GLN A 495 21.24 23.18 -4.49
N MET A 496 21.39 21.99 -5.08
CA MET A 496 21.01 20.73 -4.45
C MET A 496 21.62 20.56 -3.05
N PHE A 497 22.90 20.88 -2.88
CA PHE A 497 23.64 20.84 -1.61
C PHE A 497 24.06 22.23 -1.11
N ASP A 498 23.52 23.31 -1.70
CA ASP A 498 23.98 24.67 -1.37
C ASP A 498 23.72 25.01 0.10
N GLY A 499 24.74 25.45 0.84
CA GLY A 499 24.64 25.79 2.25
C GLY A 499 24.71 24.61 3.22
N CYS A 500 25.06 23.40 2.76
CA CYS A 500 25.34 22.25 3.62
C CYS A 500 26.73 22.35 4.25
N TRP A 501 26.97 23.35 5.10
CA TRP A 501 28.32 23.70 5.60
C TRP A 501 29.05 22.61 6.38
N ARG A 502 28.34 21.60 6.92
CA ARG A 502 28.92 20.44 7.63
C ARG A 502 28.99 19.16 6.80
N LEU A 503 28.48 19.17 5.58
CA LEU A 503 28.48 17.99 4.70
C LEU A 503 29.91 17.68 4.28
N ALA A 504 30.44 16.56 4.75
CA ALA A 504 31.84 16.17 4.57
C ALA A 504 32.01 15.05 3.53
N ALA A 505 30.97 14.25 3.28
CA ALA A 505 30.99 13.14 2.32
C ALA A 505 29.65 12.99 1.59
N ILE A 506 29.72 12.64 0.31
CA ILE A 506 28.57 12.26 -0.53
C ILE A 506 29.01 11.02 -1.32
N ASP A 507 28.47 9.86 -0.96
CA ASP A 507 28.79 8.59 -1.59
C ASP A 507 27.88 8.36 -2.82
N GLY A 508 28.43 7.77 -3.89
CA GLY A 508 27.68 7.36 -5.08
C GLY A 508 27.79 8.29 -6.30
N LEU A 509 28.34 9.52 -6.14
CA LEU A 509 28.49 10.51 -7.23
C LEU A 509 29.33 9.98 -8.40
N GLU A 510 30.28 9.09 -8.14
CA GLU A 510 31.15 8.46 -9.14
C GLU A 510 30.38 7.58 -10.13
N SER A 511 29.19 7.11 -9.74
CA SER A 511 28.35 6.22 -10.55
C SER A 511 27.26 6.96 -11.34
N TRP A 512 27.05 8.25 -11.07
CA TRP A 512 25.96 9.02 -11.65
C TRP A 512 26.10 9.22 -13.16
N ASN A 513 25.02 8.94 -13.89
CA ASN A 513 24.87 9.31 -15.29
C ASN A 513 24.19 10.70 -15.39
N VAL A 514 24.96 11.76 -15.56
CA VAL A 514 24.46 13.15 -15.60
C VAL A 514 24.32 13.73 -17.02
N ARG A 515 24.08 12.89 -18.03
CA ARG A 515 24.02 13.34 -19.43
C ARG A 515 22.89 14.34 -19.72
N SER A 516 21.81 14.26 -18.97
CA SER A 516 20.64 15.13 -19.12
C SER A 516 20.75 16.43 -18.34
N LEU A 517 21.79 16.60 -17.52
CA LEU A 517 21.92 17.76 -16.63
C LEU A 517 22.15 19.05 -17.44
N GLU A 518 21.27 20.02 -17.24
CA GLU A 518 21.28 21.34 -17.89
C GLU A 518 21.72 22.45 -16.93
N ASP A 519 21.34 22.36 -15.65
CA ASP A 519 21.62 23.37 -14.63
C ASP A 519 22.26 22.77 -13.37
N ALA A 520 23.53 23.12 -13.13
CA ALA A 520 24.31 22.79 -11.93
C ALA A 520 24.64 24.04 -11.09
N THR A 521 23.88 25.12 -11.24
CA THR A 521 24.12 26.40 -10.54
C THR A 521 24.18 26.19 -9.04
N SER A 522 25.31 26.55 -8.42
CA SER A 522 25.56 26.38 -6.99
C SER A 522 25.31 24.96 -6.45
N MET A 523 25.40 23.90 -7.26
CA MET A 523 25.04 22.54 -6.83
C MET A 523 25.71 22.13 -5.51
N PHE A 524 27.00 22.45 -5.34
CA PHE A 524 27.79 22.20 -4.12
C PHE A 524 28.13 23.49 -3.36
N GLY A 525 27.49 24.61 -3.68
CA GLY A 525 27.80 25.91 -3.08
C GLY A 525 27.82 25.86 -1.55
N ARG A 526 28.80 26.49 -0.91
CA ARG A 526 28.92 26.61 0.56
C ARG A 526 28.84 25.26 1.30
N ALA A 527 29.13 24.14 0.65
CA ALA A 527 29.38 22.86 1.30
C ALA A 527 30.81 22.85 1.86
N GLU A 528 31.04 23.71 2.86
CA GLU A 528 32.39 24.12 3.26
C GLU A 528 33.29 22.99 3.79
N ALA A 529 32.67 21.90 4.27
CA ALA A 529 33.35 20.72 4.81
C ALA A 529 33.66 19.63 3.77
N LEU A 530 33.14 19.72 2.54
CA LEU A 530 33.46 18.76 1.47
C LEU A 530 34.94 18.87 1.12
N SER A 531 35.68 17.78 1.29
CA SER A 531 37.13 17.76 1.10
C SER A 531 37.56 17.13 -0.22
N SER A 532 36.79 16.19 -0.75
CA SER A 532 37.06 15.52 -2.03
C SER A 532 35.76 15.11 -2.69
N LEU A 533 35.73 15.18 -4.02
CA LEU A 533 34.68 14.63 -4.88
C LEU A 533 35.37 13.88 -6.03
N ASP A 534 34.77 12.79 -6.50
CA ASP A 534 35.19 12.16 -7.77
C ASP A 534 34.08 12.34 -8.80
N LEU A 535 34.25 13.30 -9.70
CA LEU A 535 33.32 13.61 -10.77
C LEU A 535 33.89 13.21 -12.14
N SER A 536 34.88 12.30 -12.17
CA SER A 536 35.61 11.94 -13.39
C SER A 536 34.78 11.22 -14.45
N SER A 537 33.69 10.56 -14.03
CA SER A 537 32.75 9.86 -14.91
C SER A 537 31.72 10.81 -15.54
N TRP A 538 31.59 12.04 -15.04
CA TRP A 538 30.52 12.95 -15.44
C TRP A 538 30.71 13.46 -16.86
N ARG A 539 29.67 13.28 -17.66
CA ARG A 539 29.54 13.80 -19.03
C ARG A 539 28.28 14.63 -19.11
N MET A 540 28.41 15.94 -19.32
CA MET A 540 27.30 16.90 -19.27
C MET A 540 27.17 17.67 -20.60
N PRO A 541 26.81 17.00 -21.72
CA PRO A 541 26.75 17.64 -23.05
C PRO A 541 25.71 18.76 -23.15
N ASN A 542 24.74 18.78 -22.24
CA ASN A 542 23.62 19.72 -22.22
C ASN A 542 23.78 20.83 -21.15
N LEU A 543 24.92 20.90 -20.47
CA LEU A 543 25.11 21.86 -19.38
C LEU A 543 25.12 23.29 -19.92
N THR A 544 24.19 24.12 -19.44
CA THR A 544 24.07 25.53 -19.82
C THR A 544 24.53 26.48 -18.72
N SER A 545 24.48 26.06 -17.45
CA SER A 545 24.97 26.83 -16.31
C SER A 545 25.77 25.99 -15.32
N ALA A 546 26.98 26.45 -15.04
CA ALA A 546 27.85 25.98 -13.95
C ALA A 546 28.17 27.11 -12.95
N THR A 547 27.34 28.16 -12.95
CA THR A 547 27.56 29.37 -12.12
C THR A 547 27.66 28.97 -10.65
N SER A 548 28.72 29.39 -9.97
CA SER A 548 28.91 29.15 -8.53
C SER A 548 28.91 27.68 -8.09
N MET A 549 29.08 26.70 -8.98
CA MET A 549 28.88 25.27 -8.69
C MET A 549 29.59 24.78 -7.42
N PHE A 550 30.83 25.22 -7.17
CA PHE A 550 31.64 24.92 -5.98
C PHE A 550 31.95 26.16 -5.13
N TYR A 551 31.16 27.23 -5.26
CA TYR A 551 31.37 28.49 -4.55
C TYR A 551 31.56 28.26 -3.04
N GLN A 552 32.64 28.75 -2.44
CA GLN A 552 32.96 28.60 -1.01
C GLN A 552 33.07 27.16 -0.49
N CYS A 553 33.41 26.17 -1.33
CA CYS A 553 33.83 24.84 -0.87
C CYS A 553 35.24 24.90 -0.25
N LYS A 554 35.35 25.46 0.96
CA LYS A 554 36.65 25.85 1.56
C LYS A 554 37.59 24.67 1.79
N ALA A 555 37.08 23.50 2.15
CA ALA A 555 37.87 22.29 2.39
C ALA A 555 38.20 21.50 1.12
N LEU A 556 37.61 21.84 -0.03
CA LEU A 556 37.71 21.04 -1.25
C LEU A 556 39.14 21.04 -1.80
N GLU A 557 39.78 19.87 -1.83
CA GLU A 557 41.14 19.70 -2.30
C GLU A 557 41.20 19.13 -3.73
N ASN A 558 40.25 18.27 -4.10
CA ASN A 558 40.21 17.55 -5.38
C ASN A 558 38.76 17.27 -5.82
N ILE A 559 38.52 17.28 -7.14
CA ILE A 559 37.23 16.97 -7.79
C ILE A 559 37.33 15.89 -8.89
N GLY A 560 38.46 15.20 -8.98
CA GLY A 560 38.74 14.23 -10.04
C GLY A 560 39.15 14.90 -11.36
N ASN A 561 39.29 14.08 -12.40
CA ASN A 561 39.71 14.54 -13.72
C ASN A 561 38.51 15.05 -14.54
N LEU A 562 38.52 16.31 -14.94
CA LEU A 562 37.37 16.99 -15.58
C LEU A 562 37.40 16.92 -17.11
N SER A 563 38.22 16.05 -17.72
CA SER A 563 38.39 15.97 -19.18
C SER A 563 37.12 15.56 -19.93
N GLN A 564 36.16 14.96 -19.24
CA GLN A 564 34.87 14.51 -19.79
C GLN A 564 33.78 15.60 -19.79
N TRP A 565 34.06 16.78 -19.19
CA TRP A 565 33.11 17.86 -19.10
C TRP A 565 33.01 18.61 -20.43
N ASP A 566 31.78 18.82 -20.91
CA ASP A 566 31.52 19.62 -22.11
C ASP A 566 31.01 21.01 -21.70
N MET A 567 31.88 22.01 -21.79
CA MET A 567 31.54 23.40 -21.48
C MET A 567 31.00 24.17 -22.71
N GLY A 568 30.78 23.48 -23.83
CA GLY A 568 30.48 24.11 -25.12
C GLY A 568 29.16 24.87 -25.17
N GLN A 569 28.24 24.62 -24.24
CA GLN A 569 26.97 25.34 -24.11
C GLN A 569 26.92 26.27 -22.89
N VAL A 570 27.95 26.26 -22.04
CA VAL A 570 27.97 27.08 -20.83
C VAL A 570 28.32 28.51 -21.21
N ALA A 571 27.37 29.44 -21.01
CA ALA A 571 27.61 30.86 -21.27
C ALA A 571 28.20 31.59 -20.06
N ASN A 572 27.96 31.07 -18.85
CA ASN A 572 28.32 31.71 -17.59
C ASN A 572 28.95 30.70 -16.62
N ALA A 573 30.24 30.88 -16.34
CA ALA A 573 31.00 30.11 -15.35
C ALA A 573 31.45 31.00 -14.17
N SER A 574 30.71 32.08 -13.91
CA SER A 574 31.06 33.03 -12.85
C SER A 574 31.09 32.33 -11.49
N GLN A 575 32.09 32.67 -10.68
CA GLN A 575 32.27 32.20 -9.31
C GLN A 575 32.34 30.67 -9.12
N MET A 576 32.50 29.89 -10.20
CA MET A 576 32.39 28.43 -10.18
C MET A 576 33.24 27.75 -9.10
N PHE A 577 34.47 28.23 -8.88
CA PHE A 577 35.38 27.74 -7.84
C PHE A 577 35.73 28.81 -6.80
N SER A 578 35.07 29.98 -6.83
CA SER A 578 35.44 31.11 -5.96
C SER A 578 35.39 30.71 -4.48
N GLY A 579 36.48 30.95 -3.76
CA GLY A 579 36.60 30.63 -2.34
C GLY A 579 36.93 29.17 -2.02
N CYS A 580 37.27 28.34 -3.01
CA CYS A 580 37.82 26.99 -2.79
C CYS A 580 39.27 27.07 -2.26
N LYS A 581 39.41 27.47 -1.00
CA LYS A 581 40.71 27.82 -0.40
C LYS A 581 41.71 26.68 -0.35
N SER A 582 41.25 25.43 -0.30
CA SER A 582 42.11 24.23 -0.20
C SER A 582 42.37 23.55 -1.54
N LEU A 583 41.77 24.05 -2.64
CA LEU A 583 41.90 23.47 -3.97
C LEU A 583 43.34 23.68 -4.47
N LYS A 584 44.05 22.60 -4.78
CA LYS A 584 45.49 22.65 -5.12
C LYS A 584 45.75 22.69 -6.63
N ALA A 585 44.94 21.96 -7.40
CA ALA A 585 45.03 21.82 -8.84
C ALA A 585 43.67 21.38 -9.42
N LEU A 586 43.53 21.53 -10.74
CA LEU A 586 42.40 21.02 -11.52
C LEU A 586 42.92 20.33 -12.78
N GLU A 587 42.51 19.09 -13.00
CA GLU A 587 42.92 18.30 -14.16
C GLU A 587 41.84 18.27 -15.24
N GLY A 588 42.25 18.17 -16.51
CA GLY A 588 41.34 18.01 -17.65
C GLY A 588 40.78 19.30 -18.25
N LEU A 589 41.13 20.47 -17.71
CA LEU A 589 40.72 21.78 -18.25
C LEU A 589 41.07 22.02 -19.73
N PRO A 590 42.18 21.48 -20.28
CA PRO A 590 42.48 21.66 -21.70
C PRO A 590 41.45 21.04 -22.66
N SER A 591 40.65 20.08 -22.18
CA SER A 591 39.61 19.42 -22.99
C SER A 591 38.30 20.22 -23.06
N TRP A 592 38.16 21.28 -22.26
CA TRP A 592 36.93 22.07 -22.20
C TRP A 592 36.73 22.88 -23.48
N LYS A 593 35.51 22.82 -24.03
CA LYS A 593 35.08 23.70 -25.12
C LYS A 593 34.60 25.02 -24.52
N THR A 594 35.37 26.10 -24.62
CA THR A 594 35.07 27.36 -23.92
C THR A 594 34.58 28.50 -24.80
N SER A 595 34.41 28.27 -26.11
CA SER A 595 34.03 29.32 -27.09
C SER A 595 32.69 30.00 -26.79
N ALA A 596 31.83 29.38 -25.98
CA ALA A 596 30.55 29.96 -25.53
C ALA A 596 30.66 30.80 -24.25
N LEU A 597 31.77 30.72 -23.49
CA LEU A 597 31.92 31.40 -22.22
C LEU A 597 31.91 32.92 -22.41
N SER A 598 30.85 33.57 -21.94
CA SER A 598 30.69 35.03 -21.97
C SER A 598 31.11 35.71 -20.67
N SER A 599 31.15 34.96 -19.55
CA SER A 599 31.57 35.47 -18.25
C SER A 599 32.39 34.44 -17.48
N THR A 600 33.60 34.85 -17.07
CA THR A 600 34.50 34.13 -16.16
C THR A 600 34.69 34.89 -14.85
N ARG A 601 33.77 35.81 -14.54
CA ARG A 601 33.80 36.68 -13.37
C ARG A 601 34.07 35.88 -12.09
N SER A 602 35.13 36.22 -11.38
CA SER A 602 35.53 35.64 -10.10
C SER A 602 35.67 34.12 -10.12
N MET A 603 35.84 33.47 -11.29
CA MET A 603 35.76 32.01 -11.42
C MET A 603 36.63 31.25 -10.43
N PHE A 604 37.87 31.72 -10.20
CA PHE A 604 38.84 31.15 -9.26
C PHE A 604 39.16 32.11 -8.11
N GLU A 605 38.39 33.18 -7.91
CA GLU A 605 38.70 34.20 -6.90
C GLU A 605 38.91 33.55 -5.52
N ASN A 606 40.01 33.89 -4.84
CA ASN A 606 40.35 33.42 -3.50
C ASN A 606 40.56 31.89 -3.39
N CYS A 607 40.97 31.22 -4.47
CA CYS A 607 41.54 29.87 -4.44
C CYS A 607 43.00 29.94 -3.97
N SER A 608 43.22 30.27 -2.70
CA SER A 608 44.55 30.65 -2.18
C SER A 608 45.61 29.53 -2.21
N SER A 609 45.19 28.26 -2.28
CA SER A 609 46.10 27.09 -2.38
C SER A 609 46.31 26.59 -3.81
N LEU A 610 45.63 27.19 -4.80
CA LEU A 610 45.72 26.75 -6.18
C LEU A 610 47.10 27.12 -6.74
N THR A 611 47.85 26.12 -7.19
CA THR A 611 49.27 26.30 -7.57
C THR A 611 49.47 26.45 -9.06
N SER A 612 48.69 25.76 -9.88
CA SER A 612 48.76 25.83 -11.34
C SER A 612 47.43 25.46 -12.00
N LEU A 613 47.18 26.05 -13.17
CA LEU A 613 46.13 25.65 -14.11
C LEU A 613 46.74 25.54 -15.50
N ASP A 614 46.13 24.75 -16.39
CA ASP A 614 46.41 24.80 -17.81
C ASP A 614 45.15 25.24 -18.56
N LEU A 615 45.17 26.50 -19.02
CA LEU A 615 44.08 27.13 -19.76
C LEU A 615 44.51 27.47 -21.20
N SER A 616 45.59 26.87 -21.69
CA SER A 616 46.20 27.19 -22.98
C SER A 616 45.27 26.94 -24.18
N SER A 617 44.33 26.00 -24.04
CA SER A 617 43.34 25.68 -25.09
C SER A 617 42.05 26.51 -25.02
N TRP A 618 41.90 27.37 -24.01
CA TRP A 618 40.66 28.13 -23.83
C TRP A 618 40.52 29.19 -24.92
N ASP A 619 39.38 29.12 -25.62
CA ASP A 619 38.90 30.20 -26.47
C ASP A 619 38.18 31.26 -25.63
N MET A 620 38.77 32.45 -25.57
CA MET A 620 38.26 33.61 -24.84
C MET A 620 37.55 34.63 -25.75
N SER A 621 37.37 34.32 -27.04
CA SER A 621 36.85 35.26 -28.04
C SER A 621 35.43 35.76 -27.74
N SER A 622 34.61 34.99 -27.04
CA SER A 622 33.26 35.40 -26.62
C SER A 622 33.20 36.05 -25.23
N CYS A 623 34.30 36.04 -24.48
CA CYS A 623 34.33 36.46 -23.09
C CYS A 623 34.20 37.98 -22.96
N LYS A 624 33.17 38.44 -22.24
CA LYS A 624 32.86 39.85 -22.00
C LYS A 624 33.48 40.38 -20.71
N THR A 625 33.69 39.53 -19.71
CA THR A 625 34.24 39.95 -18.42
C THR A 625 35.13 38.87 -17.80
N MET A 626 36.28 39.33 -17.29
CA MET A 626 37.25 38.58 -16.49
C MET A 626 37.41 39.17 -15.09
N TYR A 627 36.42 39.97 -14.64
CA TYR A 627 36.42 40.65 -13.35
C TYR A 627 36.84 39.69 -12.24
N TRP A 628 37.96 39.96 -11.56
CA TRP A 628 38.49 39.18 -10.45
C TRP A 628 38.69 37.68 -10.71
N MET A 629 38.81 37.24 -11.98
CA MET A 629 38.85 35.81 -12.34
C MET A 629 39.82 34.98 -11.49
N PHE A 630 41.04 35.47 -11.25
CA PHE A 630 42.06 34.83 -10.40
C PHE A 630 42.37 35.62 -9.13
N GLY A 631 41.61 36.68 -8.84
CA GLY A 631 41.92 37.59 -7.74
C GLY A 631 42.12 36.84 -6.42
N ARG A 632 43.20 37.14 -5.68
CA ARG A 632 43.60 36.48 -4.43
C ARG A 632 44.02 35.00 -4.55
N CYS A 633 44.37 34.51 -5.74
CA CYS A 633 45.06 33.23 -5.90
C CYS A 633 46.55 33.37 -5.57
N THR A 634 46.87 33.52 -4.28
CA THR A 634 48.21 33.88 -3.82
C THR A 634 49.31 32.84 -4.12
N ALA A 635 48.94 31.56 -4.23
CA ALA A 635 49.86 30.46 -4.53
C ALA A 635 49.97 30.14 -6.04
N LEU A 636 49.17 30.78 -6.89
CA LEU A 636 49.10 30.46 -8.31
C LEU A 636 50.38 30.91 -9.02
N THR A 637 51.04 29.98 -9.72
CA THR A 637 52.34 30.21 -10.38
C THR A 637 52.24 30.20 -11.90
N SER A 638 51.29 29.47 -12.49
CA SER A 638 51.07 29.37 -13.93
C SER A 638 49.60 29.09 -14.27
N ILE A 639 49.16 29.59 -15.42
CA ILE A 639 47.85 29.31 -16.03
C ILE A 639 47.97 28.71 -17.45
N GLY A 640 49.14 28.17 -17.79
CA GLY A 640 49.48 27.73 -19.15
C GLY A 640 49.96 28.88 -20.06
N ASP A 641 50.23 28.56 -21.34
CA ASP A 641 50.54 29.59 -22.34
C ASP A 641 49.26 30.24 -22.83
N VAL A 642 48.93 31.40 -22.23
CA VAL A 642 47.74 32.21 -22.54
C VAL A 642 48.06 33.40 -23.44
N SER A 643 49.26 33.48 -24.02
CA SER A 643 49.67 34.61 -24.88
C SER A 643 48.80 34.75 -26.13
N GLY A 644 48.16 33.65 -26.56
CA GLY A 644 47.24 33.59 -27.70
C GLY A 644 45.77 33.88 -27.37
N TRP A 645 45.39 34.20 -26.13
CA TRP A 645 44.01 34.51 -25.81
C TRP A 645 43.47 35.71 -26.60
N ASN A 646 42.31 35.52 -27.22
CA ASN A 646 41.59 36.59 -27.90
C ASN A 646 40.62 37.28 -26.95
N THR A 647 41.03 38.43 -26.39
CA THR A 647 40.19 39.24 -25.48
C THR A 647 39.51 40.42 -26.15
N ALA A 648 39.40 40.42 -27.50
CA ALA A 648 38.91 41.57 -28.25
C ALA A 648 37.47 42.00 -27.90
N ASN A 649 36.68 41.09 -27.32
CA ASN A 649 35.30 41.35 -26.89
C ASN A 649 35.15 41.53 -25.36
N THR A 650 36.26 41.52 -24.61
CA THR A 650 36.25 41.69 -23.15
C THR A 650 36.19 43.16 -22.79
N SER A 651 35.18 43.58 -22.02
CA SER A 651 34.99 44.97 -21.59
C SER A 651 35.46 45.27 -20.16
N ASP A 652 35.51 44.25 -19.29
CA ASP A 652 35.91 44.41 -17.89
C ASP A 652 36.94 43.36 -17.47
N MET A 653 38.13 43.83 -17.12
CA MET A 653 39.26 43.04 -16.60
C MET A 653 39.67 43.51 -15.19
N THR A 654 38.81 44.24 -14.49
CA THR A 654 39.09 44.74 -13.14
C THR A 654 39.52 43.60 -12.22
N GLY A 655 40.68 43.75 -11.59
CA GLY A 655 41.17 42.80 -10.59
C GLY A 655 41.52 41.39 -11.09
N THR A 656 41.58 41.15 -12.42
CA THR A 656 41.75 39.79 -13.01
C THR A 656 42.84 38.96 -12.31
N PHE A 657 43.98 39.59 -12.04
CA PHE A 657 45.16 39.00 -11.38
C PHE A 657 45.51 39.69 -10.05
N CYS A 658 44.58 40.42 -9.45
CA CYS A 658 44.82 41.12 -8.18
C CYS A 658 45.33 40.14 -7.11
N GLN A 659 46.42 40.47 -6.42
CA GLN A 659 47.06 39.64 -5.39
C GLN A 659 47.56 38.25 -5.85
N CYS A 660 47.79 38.05 -7.15
CA CYS A 660 48.46 36.86 -7.69
C CYS A 660 49.99 37.02 -7.70
N GLY A 661 50.60 37.29 -6.54
CA GLY A 661 52.02 37.67 -6.43
C GLY A 661 53.04 36.65 -6.99
N SER A 662 52.64 35.38 -7.08
CA SER A 662 53.49 34.28 -7.54
C SER A 662 53.35 33.96 -9.03
N LEU A 663 52.33 34.51 -9.71
CA LEU A 663 51.92 34.11 -11.05
C LEU A 663 52.82 34.71 -12.13
N GLU A 664 53.43 33.84 -12.94
CA GLU A 664 54.11 34.23 -14.18
C GLU A 664 53.13 34.09 -15.35
N CYS A 665 52.76 35.21 -15.96
CA CYS A 665 51.80 35.25 -17.06
C CYS A 665 52.20 36.29 -18.10
N ASN A 666 52.29 35.85 -19.35
CA ASN A 666 52.50 36.73 -20.50
C ASN A 666 51.16 37.05 -21.18
N CYS A 667 50.60 38.21 -20.86
CA CYS A 667 49.40 38.74 -21.49
C CYS A 667 49.64 40.04 -22.28
N SER A 668 50.88 40.35 -22.66
CA SER A 668 51.20 41.61 -23.37
C SER A 668 50.60 41.71 -24.77
N SER A 669 50.26 40.58 -25.39
CA SER A 669 49.68 40.44 -26.73
C SER A 669 48.15 40.47 -26.77
N TRP A 670 47.49 40.55 -25.62
CA TRP A 670 46.02 40.48 -25.56
C TRP A 670 45.37 41.70 -26.23
N PRO A 671 44.39 41.51 -27.14
CA PRO A 671 43.62 42.61 -27.69
C PRO A 671 42.74 43.26 -26.62
N VAL A 672 43.02 44.51 -26.24
CA VAL A 672 42.29 45.22 -25.15
C VAL A 672 41.49 46.44 -25.62
N GLY A 673 41.26 46.59 -26.92
CA GLY A 673 40.56 47.76 -27.49
C GLY A 673 39.11 47.93 -27.01
N ALA A 674 38.47 46.86 -26.52
CA ALA A 674 37.11 46.91 -25.97
C ALA A 674 37.07 47.10 -24.44
N VAL A 675 38.23 47.05 -23.75
CA VAL A 675 38.25 47.10 -22.28
C VAL A 675 38.04 48.53 -21.80
N THR A 676 36.99 48.73 -20.99
CA THR A 676 36.64 50.01 -20.38
C THR A 676 36.93 50.05 -18.88
N SER A 677 37.09 48.89 -18.24
CA SER A 677 37.40 48.77 -16.81
C SER A 677 38.56 47.80 -16.57
N HIS A 678 39.67 48.29 -16.03
CA HIS A 678 40.88 47.48 -15.73
C HIS A 678 41.57 47.90 -14.43
N SER A 679 40.82 48.51 -13.50
CA SER A 679 41.35 48.90 -12.19
C SER A 679 41.90 47.67 -11.45
N SER A 680 43.02 47.84 -10.74
CA SER A 680 43.69 46.76 -9.98
C SER A 680 43.98 45.47 -10.78
N PHE A 681 44.07 45.53 -12.12
CA PHE A 681 44.23 44.36 -13.00
C PHE A 681 45.24 43.34 -12.48
N ASN A 682 46.44 43.79 -12.09
CA ASN A 682 47.52 42.99 -11.52
C ASN A 682 48.09 43.62 -10.24
N GLU A 683 47.26 44.30 -9.45
CA GLU A 683 47.71 44.91 -8.18
C GLU A 683 48.34 43.84 -7.28
N ASN A 684 49.61 44.01 -6.89
CA ASN A 684 50.39 43.01 -6.16
C ASN A 684 50.63 41.68 -6.90
N ALA A 685 50.63 41.68 -8.24
CA ALA A 685 50.98 40.55 -9.11
C ALA A 685 52.09 40.94 -10.12
N TYR A 686 53.28 41.24 -9.61
CA TYR A 686 54.37 41.89 -10.37
C TYR A 686 54.99 41.06 -11.50
N LYS A 687 54.71 39.76 -11.55
CA LYS A 687 55.19 38.81 -12.56
C LYS A 687 54.22 38.64 -13.75
N VAL A 688 53.07 39.32 -13.70
CA VAL A 688 52.08 39.36 -14.77
C VAL A 688 52.33 40.59 -15.65
N LEU A 689 52.63 40.39 -16.93
CA LEU A 689 52.89 41.47 -17.88
C LEU A 689 51.59 42.15 -18.32
N PRO A 690 51.33 43.42 -18.01
CA PRO A 690 50.07 44.06 -18.39
C PRO A 690 49.93 44.18 -19.92
N PRO A 691 48.70 44.12 -20.46
CA PRO A 691 48.45 44.45 -21.86
C PRO A 691 48.61 45.95 -22.12
N SER A 692 48.70 46.35 -23.38
CA SER A 692 48.78 47.76 -23.78
C SER A 692 47.42 48.44 -23.62
N TRP A 693 47.09 48.92 -22.42
CA TRP A 693 45.92 49.75 -22.19
C TRP A 693 45.99 51.00 -23.06
N ALA A 694 44.93 51.29 -23.82
CA ALA A 694 44.84 52.54 -24.57
C ALA A 694 44.91 53.71 -23.58
N ALA A 695 45.85 54.62 -23.81
CA ALA A 695 46.19 55.74 -22.93
C ALA A 695 45.05 56.75 -22.75
#